data_AF-A0A4V6D2V8-F1
#
_entry.id   AF-A0A4V6D2V8-F1
#
_cell.length_a   1.000
_cell.length_b   1.000
_cell.length_c   1.000
_cell.angle_alpha   90.00
_cell.angle_beta   90.00
_cell.angle_gamma   90.00
#
_symmetry.space_group_name_H-M   'P 1'
#
loop_
_entity.id
_entity.type
_entity.pdbx_description
1 polymer ?
#
loop_
_entity_poly.entity_id
_entity_poly.type
_entity_poly.pdbx_seq_one_letter_code
_entity_poly.pdbx_strand_id
1 'polypeptide(L)'
;MKGWTDDHPRNLQYSLVKEITNNFADELGRGTFGHVFKGLLDDGEEVAVKVLRYFTPEISDQQFQNEFGNLKKLKHPNIVRLLGFCDEPEEEIIEHKGKLVVCDRIHRALCLEYVPNGSLGKFLSGGCLIKNWPVRYKIIKGICEGLQYLHKIPIFHLDLKPDNILLDENMLPKITDFGLSRLIGEGNTKRTMTPLGSRGYLPPEFINNQIISREYDIYSLGVIIMQIITGVTSFSDFADMEPQEFIEHVHDNWKRSLEEIPEYASLEADCKQVKRCMEIAINCMKTNRHERPTIKDIISKLDEMETVKIDTQLSIKKGYFEESSGILGRPCQLQSAGAVLLAVTKIRSILGDETSKVVIHKLSGKVHSLKELPWKVDQIRMKLTFMSQIIQQIGTVYLTDELVNNWIGEVRKVAYRVEDVVDKYSYHVFQLMQEGFLKKFFIMGTHYAIVFSKITDEIADIEEEINQVIHMKDNWLHQTQLVSNHQQLAEIERHRSEDSFPHFVKDEGLVGIEKNRKLLSGWLYSDELYSTVITVSGMGGLGKSTLVANVYEREKVNFPVHAWIVVSQICPADALLRKLLWKIGNMVPPVPLEIDKMDVHDLKAEVNEKLQNRKCLIVLDDVWEQEVYFKIHDAFQNHQASRIIITTRKDHVGAMASLDQHLELEPLDGPDAFDLFCRRAFHNKKDHKCPKEFEEIAKSIVDRCHGHPLAIVTIGSLLSSRPRINIWNQTYNQLSELSTNDHVRAILNLSYHDLSGDLRNCFLYCSLFPEDYPMSRESLVRLWVAEGFVLSREKNTPEEVAEVNLMELIHRNMLEVVDCDELGRVSTCKMHNIMRDLALSIAKEEKFGSANDYEAIIQVDPHVRRLSLCRWKVNTSLKVKFPRLRSLVAHGMISSTPDLLPSILSESKHLTVLELQDSNITEVPTSIGNLFNLRYIGLRRTDVKSLPESIENLLNLHTLDIKQTQIAKLPRGIVKVKKLRHLLADRFADEMQSDFRVFIGVESPEGLSNLEELQTLETVQVSKDLAEQLKKLMQLRSIWIDNVSASDCENLFATLSTMPLLSSLLISTRDANETLCLQALDPISTKLHRLIVRGQWASGTLKYPIFRNHGEHLKFLALSWCQLGEDPLGVLAPHVPNLTYLSLNRVNSASTLVLSAGCFPHLKTLVLKRMPDVKQMEIGDGALPRIEGLYIVSLAQLDKVPQGIELLLSLKRLWLLYLHDEFKTLWQTSGMHQKMQHVPEIRI
;
A
#
# COMPACT_ATOMS: atom_id res chain seq x y z
N MET A 1 -16.25 38.61 29.47
CA MET A 1 -17.39 38.23 30.35
C MET A 1 -16.88 37.27 31.41
N LYS A 2 -17.45 37.26 32.63
CA LYS A 2 -17.05 36.32 33.69
C LYS A 2 -17.39 34.88 33.26
N GLY A 3 -16.49 33.93 33.53
CA GLY A 3 -16.56 32.53 33.08
C GLY A 3 -17.91 31.84 33.31
N TRP A 4 -18.17 30.76 32.58
CA TRP A 4 -19.43 29.99 32.60
C TRP A 4 -19.57 29.09 33.85
N THR A 5 -19.20 29.62 35.02
CA THR A 5 -19.18 28.93 36.32
C THR A 5 -20.44 29.14 37.16
N ASP A 6 -21.48 29.80 36.62
CA ASP A 6 -22.78 29.93 37.29
C ASP A 6 -23.53 28.59 37.36
N ASP A 7 -24.21 28.36 38.49
CA ASP A 7 -24.93 27.10 38.81
C ASP A 7 -26.24 26.89 38.00
N HIS A 8 -26.54 27.76 37.04
CA HIS A 8 -27.75 27.71 36.21
C HIS A 8 -27.42 27.77 34.71
N PRO A 9 -28.07 26.94 33.87
CA PRO A 9 -27.77 26.90 32.44
C PRO A 9 -28.19 28.22 31.77
N ARG A 10 -27.28 28.82 31.00
CA ARG A 10 -27.48 30.11 30.32
C ARG A 10 -28.38 29.95 29.09
N ASN A 11 -29.26 30.92 28.85
CA ASN A 11 -29.99 31.01 27.58
C ASN A 11 -29.08 31.66 26.53
N LEU A 12 -28.88 30.98 25.41
CA LEU A 12 -27.93 31.32 24.36
C LEU A 12 -28.67 31.70 23.09
N GLN A 13 -28.24 32.79 22.45
CA GLN A 13 -28.68 33.11 21.10
C GLN A 13 -28.10 32.11 20.11
N TYR A 14 -28.86 31.81 19.05
CA TYR A 14 -28.44 30.88 18.01
C TYR A 14 -27.23 31.38 17.24
N SER A 15 -27.08 32.69 17.08
CA SER A 15 -25.87 33.34 16.54
C SER A 15 -24.63 32.98 17.35
N LEU A 16 -24.71 33.04 18.69
CA LEU A 16 -23.63 32.65 19.58
C LEU A 16 -23.38 31.13 19.50
N VAL A 17 -24.42 30.30 19.38
CA VAL A 17 -24.27 28.85 19.17
C VAL A 17 -23.49 28.57 17.88
N LYS A 18 -23.79 29.27 16.78
CA LYS A 18 -23.03 29.20 15.53
C LYS A 18 -21.59 29.68 15.72
N GLU A 19 -21.37 30.77 16.44
CA GLU A 19 -20.05 31.33 16.71
C GLU A 19 -19.17 30.36 17.50
N ILE A 20 -19.63 29.90 18.68
CA ILE A 20 -18.83 29.02 19.55
C ILE A 20 -18.54 27.68 18.89
N THR A 21 -19.39 27.20 17.98
CA THR A 21 -19.17 25.95 17.23
C THR A 21 -18.44 26.15 15.91
N ASN A 22 -17.98 27.38 15.62
CA ASN A 22 -17.37 27.76 14.34
C ASN A 22 -18.22 27.31 13.13
N ASN A 23 -19.49 27.69 13.13
CA ASN A 23 -20.52 27.26 12.17
C ASN A 23 -20.67 25.73 12.09
N PHE A 24 -20.68 25.07 13.26
CA PHE A 24 -20.86 23.61 13.37
C PHE A 24 -19.76 22.79 12.65
N ALA A 25 -18.51 23.27 12.67
CA ALA A 25 -17.42 22.68 11.88
C ALA A 25 -16.91 21.33 12.41
N ASP A 26 -16.93 21.10 13.73
CA ASP A 26 -16.34 19.92 14.38
C ASP A 26 -17.44 19.01 14.96
N GLU A 27 -17.94 18.05 14.18
CA GLU A 27 -18.99 17.11 14.61
C GLU A 27 -18.38 16.00 15.50
N LEU A 28 -18.67 16.04 16.80
CA LEU A 28 -18.24 15.06 17.81
C LEU A 28 -19.03 13.74 17.73
N GLY A 29 -20.28 13.80 17.28
CA GLY A 29 -21.14 12.62 17.15
C GLY A 29 -22.53 12.92 16.61
N ARG A 30 -23.20 11.90 16.07
CA ARG A 30 -24.54 11.97 15.48
C ARG A 30 -25.47 10.94 16.11
N GLY A 31 -26.57 11.40 16.68
CA GLY A 31 -27.60 10.55 17.27
C GLY A 31 -28.95 10.67 16.56
N THR A 32 -29.92 9.86 16.97
CA THR A 32 -31.30 9.90 16.45
C THR A 32 -31.93 11.29 16.59
N PHE A 33 -31.63 12.00 17.69
CA PHE A 33 -32.31 13.24 18.08
C PHE A 33 -31.50 14.51 17.81
N GLY A 34 -30.32 14.41 17.23
CA GLY A 34 -29.48 15.59 16.98
C GLY A 34 -28.02 15.27 16.70
N HIS A 35 -27.28 16.32 16.40
CA HIS A 35 -25.84 16.31 16.13
C HIS A 35 -25.13 17.01 17.27
N VAL A 36 -23.98 16.49 17.68
CA VAL A 36 -23.15 17.09 18.74
C VAL A 36 -21.90 17.65 18.08
N PHE A 37 -21.63 18.93 18.34
CA PHE A 37 -20.47 19.65 17.82
C PHE A 37 -19.55 20.08 18.95
N LYS A 38 -18.25 20.19 18.67
CA LYS A 38 -17.31 20.83 19.57
C LYS A 38 -17.49 22.33 19.46
N GLY A 39 -17.52 23.01 20.60
CA GLY A 39 -17.49 24.46 20.67
C GLY A 39 -16.36 24.95 21.56
N LEU A 40 -16.00 26.21 21.38
CA LEU A 40 -15.03 26.92 22.18
C LEU A 40 -15.69 28.23 22.66
N LEU A 41 -15.76 28.41 23.97
CA LEU A 41 -16.25 29.66 24.57
C LEU A 41 -15.15 30.75 24.50
N ASP A 42 -15.55 32.01 24.65
CA ASP A 42 -14.64 33.17 24.59
C ASP A 42 -13.49 33.13 25.62
N ASP A 43 -13.67 32.39 26.72
CA ASP A 43 -12.66 32.18 27.77
C ASP A 43 -11.72 30.99 27.49
N GLY A 44 -11.92 30.31 26.36
CA GLY A 44 -11.13 29.15 25.93
C GLY A 44 -11.63 27.82 26.49
N GLU A 45 -12.75 27.78 27.23
CA GLU A 45 -13.35 26.53 27.70
C GLU A 45 -14.00 25.76 26.52
N GLU A 46 -13.65 24.48 26.38
CA GLU A 46 -14.24 23.60 25.39
C GLU A 46 -15.62 23.10 25.85
N VAL A 47 -16.59 23.12 24.94
CA VAL A 47 -17.97 22.69 25.19
C VAL A 47 -18.46 21.72 24.13
N ALA A 48 -19.47 20.92 24.46
CA ALA A 48 -20.14 20.03 23.51
C ALA A 48 -21.56 20.56 23.25
N VAL A 49 -21.83 20.99 22.02
CA VAL A 49 -23.11 21.59 21.62
C VAL A 49 -23.94 20.58 20.85
N LYS A 50 -24.99 20.05 21.49
CA LYS A 50 -25.97 19.17 20.86
C LYS A 50 -27.07 19.99 20.21
N VAL A 51 -27.05 20.08 18.89
CA VAL A 51 -28.11 20.69 18.07
C VAL A 51 -29.19 19.64 17.82
N LEU A 52 -30.41 19.92 18.26
CA LEU A 52 -31.53 18.98 18.16
C LEU A 52 -32.10 18.98 16.74
N ARG A 53 -32.43 17.79 16.26
CA ARG A 53 -33.04 17.62 14.93
C ARG A 53 -34.52 17.99 15.00
N TYR A 54 -34.98 18.81 14.06
CA TYR A 54 -36.39 19.13 13.91
C TYR A 54 -37.14 17.95 13.25
N PHE A 55 -38.21 17.48 13.89
CA PHE A 55 -39.13 16.46 13.35
C PHE A 55 -40.50 17.09 13.06
N THR A 56 -41.42 17.04 14.03
CA THR A 56 -42.66 17.85 14.07
C THR A 56 -42.61 18.76 15.31
N PRO A 57 -43.39 19.85 15.38
CA PRO A 57 -43.44 20.72 16.55
C PRO A 57 -43.64 19.93 17.85
N GLU A 58 -44.62 19.03 17.90
CA GLU A 58 -44.97 18.28 19.12
C GLU A 58 -43.85 17.35 19.58
N ILE A 59 -43.20 16.64 18.65
CA ILE A 59 -42.12 15.70 18.96
C ILE A 59 -40.85 16.44 19.35
N SER A 60 -40.52 17.53 18.63
CA SER A 60 -39.32 18.33 18.87
C SER A 60 -39.44 19.08 20.20
N ASP A 61 -40.64 19.56 20.56
CA ASP A 61 -40.94 20.16 21.86
C ASP A 61 -40.77 19.15 22.98
N GLN A 62 -41.34 17.96 22.81
CA GLN A 62 -41.24 16.91 23.81
C GLN A 62 -39.78 16.45 24.01
N GLN A 63 -38.99 16.32 22.94
CA GLN A 63 -37.58 15.92 23.02
C GLN A 63 -36.73 16.97 23.73
N PHE A 64 -36.87 18.24 23.35
CA PHE A 64 -36.14 19.33 24.00
C PHE A 64 -36.53 19.43 25.48
N GLN A 65 -37.82 19.44 25.82
CA GLN A 65 -38.28 19.53 27.20
C GLN A 65 -37.87 18.33 28.06
N ASN A 66 -37.83 17.11 27.48
CA ASN A 66 -37.33 15.94 28.20
C ASN A 66 -35.84 16.09 28.51
N GLU A 67 -35.01 16.41 27.50
CA GLU A 67 -33.56 16.42 27.69
C GLU A 67 -33.10 17.62 28.52
N PHE A 68 -33.53 18.84 28.15
CA PHE A 68 -33.27 20.06 28.91
C PHE A 68 -33.86 20.01 30.31
N GLY A 69 -35.14 19.62 30.43
CA GLY A 69 -35.87 19.62 31.69
C GLY A 69 -35.35 18.60 32.70
N ASN A 70 -34.79 17.48 32.22
CA ASN A 70 -34.07 16.53 33.06
C ASN A 70 -32.68 17.07 33.42
N LEU A 71 -31.83 17.39 32.43
CA LEU A 71 -30.44 17.82 32.65
C LEU A 71 -30.32 19.07 33.55
N LYS A 72 -31.24 20.03 33.44
CA LYS A 72 -31.27 21.22 34.31
C LYS A 72 -31.36 20.88 35.81
N LYS A 73 -31.87 19.70 36.17
CA LYS A 73 -32.03 19.24 37.55
C LYS A 73 -30.88 18.34 38.03
N LEU A 74 -30.00 17.92 37.14
CA LEU A 74 -28.95 16.95 37.42
C LEU A 74 -27.64 17.66 37.77
N LYS A 75 -27.08 17.34 38.95
CA LYS A 75 -25.74 17.77 39.34
C LYS A 75 -25.04 16.63 40.06
N HIS A 76 -24.20 15.92 39.33
CA HIS A 76 -23.44 14.77 39.84
C HIS A 76 -22.14 14.60 39.04
N PRO A 77 -21.01 14.21 39.65
CA PRO A 77 -19.74 14.03 38.93
C PRO A 77 -19.84 13.04 37.77
N ASN A 78 -20.65 11.97 37.92
CA ASN A 78 -20.87 10.94 36.90
C ASN A 78 -22.05 11.21 35.94
N ILE A 79 -22.50 12.45 35.81
CA ILE A 79 -23.51 12.86 34.83
C ILE A 79 -22.97 14.09 34.10
N VAL A 80 -23.19 14.16 32.78
CA VAL A 80 -22.77 15.32 31.99
C VAL A 80 -23.47 16.59 32.45
N ARG A 81 -22.72 17.67 32.64
CA ARG A 81 -23.24 18.97 33.08
C ARG A 81 -23.79 19.78 31.89
N LEU A 82 -24.98 20.37 32.07
CA LEU A 82 -25.57 21.35 31.16
C LEU A 82 -25.09 22.77 31.50
N LEU A 83 -24.47 23.44 30.53
CA LEU A 83 -23.89 24.78 30.64
C LEU A 83 -24.83 25.87 30.11
N GLY A 84 -25.57 25.55 29.05
CA GLY A 84 -26.50 26.48 28.42
C GLY A 84 -27.42 25.79 27.42
N PHE A 85 -28.38 26.53 26.90
CA PHE A 85 -29.36 26.05 25.94
C PHE A 85 -29.76 27.18 24.99
N CYS A 86 -30.22 26.81 23.80
CA CYS A 86 -30.81 27.69 22.80
C CYS A 86 -32.20 27.15 22.44
N ASP A 87 -33.19 28.05 22.35
CA ASP A 87 -34.56 27.78 21.91
C ASP A 87 -35.09 29.06 21.25
N GLU A 88 -34.64 29.33 20.02
CA GLU A 88 -34.85 30.61 19.32
C GLU A 88 -35.58 30.39 17.98
N PRO A 89 -36.74 31.05 17.73
CA PRO A 89 -37.41 31.02 16.43
C PRO A 89 -36.72 31.95 15.42
N GLU A 90 -36.52 31.47 14.18
CA GLU A 90 -36.06 32.24 13.03
C GLU A 90 -37.09 32.12 11.90
N GLU A 91 -37.52 33.26 11.32
CA GLU A 91 -38.41 33.28 10.15
C GLU A 91 -37.63 32.82 8.90
N GLU A 92 -38.05 31.70 8.30
CA GLU A 92 -37.48 31.16 7.07
C GLU A 92 -38.51 31.26 5.93
N ILE A 93 -38.10 31.81 4.78
CA ILE A 93 -38.95 31.83 3.58
C ILE A 93 -38.71 30.52 2.81
N ILE A 94 -39.70 29.64 2.83
CA ILE A 94 -39.64 28.35 2.12
C ILE A 94 -40.62 28.34 0.94
N GLU A 95 -40.20 27.73 -0.18
CA GLU A 95 -41.09 27.51 -1.31
C GLU A 95 -41.95 26.26 -1.05
N HIS A 96 -43.26 26.46 -0.90
CA HIS A 96 -44.22 25.37 -0.75
C HIS A 96 -45.25 25.42 -1.88
N LYS A 97 -45.24 24.40 -2.75
CA LYS A 97 -46.14 24.28 -3.91
C LYS A 97 -46.09 25.50 -4.86
N GLY A 98 -44.89 26.01 -5.14
CA GLY A 98 -44.69 27.13 -6.07
C GLY A 98 -45.01 28.52 -5.50
N LYS A 99 -45.17 28.64 -4.17
CA LYS A 99 -45.34 29.92 -3.46
C LYS A 99 -44.33 30.02 -2.33
N LEU A 100 -43.75 31.22 -2.16
CA LEU A 100 -42.92 31.55 -1.01
C LEU A 100 -43.82 31.74 0.23
N VAL A 101 -43.57 30.97 1.27
CA VAL A 101 -44.29 31.02 2.56
C VAL A 101 -43.27 31.28 3.65
N VAL A 102 -43.57 32.22 4.55
CA VAL A 102 -42.78 32.45 5.77
C VAL A 102 -43.17 31.39 6.80
N CYS A 103 -42.21 30.63 7.30
CA CYS A 103 -42.40 29.70 8.41
C CYS A 103 -41.39 29.97 9.53
N ASP A 104 -41.85 29.87 10.78
CA ASP A 104 -40.96 29.94 11.93
C ASP A 104 -40.22 28.62 12.09
N ARG A 105 -38.90 28.65 11.94
CA ARG A 105 -38.02 27.54 12.27
C ARG A 105 -37.41 27.77 13.64
N ILE A 106 -37.72 26.88 14.59
CA ILE A 106 -37.17 26.96 15.94
C ILE A 106 -35.80 26.25 15.97
N HIS A 107 -34.75 26.99 16.27
CA HIS A 107 -33.41 26.46 16.49
C HIS A 107 -33.24 26.06 17.95
N ARG A 108 -32.90 24.79 18.17
CA ARG A 108 -32.69 24.23 19.51
C ARG A 108 -31.33 23.59 19.67
N ALA A 109 -30.63 23.97 20.72
CA ALA A 109 -29.34 23.37 21.06
C ALA A 109 -29.15 23.29 22.58
N LEU A 110 -28.36 22.31 23.02
CA LEU A 110 -27.91 22.15 24.40
C LEU A 110 -26.38 22.25 24.42
N CYS A 111 -25.86 23.20 25.20
CA CYS A 111 -24.44 23.36 25.44
C CYS A 111 -24.06 22.60 26.71
N LEU A 112 -23.28 21.53 26.57
CA LEU A 112 -22.85 20.61 27.62
C LEU A 112 -21.36 20.78 27.88
N GLU A 113 -20.87 20.31 29.03
CA GLU A 113 -19.43 20.18 29.26
C GLU A 113 -18.80 19.25 28.20
N TYR A 114 -17.63 19.63 27.68
CA TYR A 114 -16.88 18.76 26.79
C TYR A 114 -16.16 17.68 27.62
N VAL A 115 -16.29 16.43 27.18
CA VAL A 115 -15.73 15.27 27.86
C VAL A 115 -14.68 14.63 26.93
N PRO A 116 -13.37 14.83 27.19
CA PRO A 116 -12.33 14.75 26.15
C PRO A 116 -12.03 13.34 25.65
N ASN A 117 -12.22 12.30 26.46
CA ASN A 117 -11.96 10.93 26.04
C ASN A 117 -13.12 10.33 25.22
N GLY A 118 -14.27 11.00 25.13
CA GLY A 118 -15.42 10.54 24.35
C GLY A 118 -16.10 9.30 24.95
N SER A 119 -16.86 8.56 24.15
CA SER A 119 -17.72 7.47 24.62
C SER A 119 -16.99 6.17 24.95
N LEU A 120 -17.41 5.47 26.00
CA LEU A 120 -16.95 4.13 26.40
C LEU A 120 -17.05 3.11 25.25
N GLY A 121 -18.05 3.23 24.38
CA GLY A 121 -18.20 2.41 23.17
C GLY A 121 -16.93 2.37 22.30
N LYS A 122 -16.27 3.52 22.09
CA LYS A 122 -15.01 3.62 21.32
C LYS A 122 -13.87 2.85 21.98
N PHE A 123 -13.83 2.81 23.31
CA PHE A 123 -12.80 2.09 24.07
C PHE A 123 -13.02 0.58 24.07
N LEU A 124 -14.28 0.13 24.05
CA LEU A 124 -14.63 -1.28 23.94
C LEU A 124 -14.38 -1.81 22.51
N SER A 125 -14.68 -1.04 21.47
CA SER A 125 -14.48 -1.46 20.07
C SER A 125 -13.03 -1.37 19.58
N GLY A 126 -12.22 -0.48 20.16
CA GLY A 126 -10.83 -0.21 19.74
C GLY A 126 -9.75 -1.03 20.46
N GLY A 127 -10.12 -1.95 21.36
CA GLY A 127 -9.18 -2.80 22.10
C GLY A 127 -8.24 -2.08 23.09
N CYS A 128 -8.46 -0.78 23.33
CA CYS A 128 -7.54 0.08 24.09
C CYS A 128 -7.57 -0.17 25.61
N LEU A 129 -8.66 -0.73 26.14
CA LEU A 129 -8.82 -1.03 27.57
C LEU A 129 -8.26 -2.41 28.01
N ILE A 130 -7.63 -3.19 27.12
CA ILE A 130 -7.55 -4.67 27.24
C ILE A 130 -6.81 -5.23 28.48
N LYS A 131 -6.02 -4.49 29.26
CA LYS A 131 -5.35 -5.08 30.43
C LYS A 131 -5.35 -4.27 31.74
N ASN A 132 -6.17 -3.21 31.87
CA ASN A 132 -6.22 -2.39 33.09
C ASN A 132 -7.54 -2.57 33.87
N TRP A 133 -7.57 -3.57 34.75
CA TRP A 133 -8.74 -3.85 35.59
C TRP A 133 -9.14 -2.70 36.54
N PRO A 134 -8.22 -2.01 37.25
CA PRO A 134 -8.58 -0.89 38.12
C PRO A 134 -9.38 0.22 37.41
N VAL A 135 -9.02 0.55 36.17
CA VAL A 135 -9.78 1.54 35.36
C VAL A 135 -11.16 1.01 35.00
N ARG A 136 -11.28 -0.27 34.59
CA ARG A 136 -12.57 -0.90 34.29
C ARG A 136 -13.49 -0.94 35.51
N TYR A 137 -12.95 -1.29 36.68
CA TYR A 137 -13.68 -1.28 37.94
C TYR A 137 -14.17 0.12 38.32
N LYS A 138 -13.29 1.13 38.19
CA LYS A 138 -13.62 2.55 38.41
C LYS A 138 -14.77 3.02 37.50
N ILE A 139 -14.76 2.62 36.23
CA ILE A 139 -15.84 2.90 35.28
C ILE A 139 -17.14 2.21 35.71
N ILE A 140 -17.11 0.92 36.05
CA ILE A 140 -18.31 0.19 36.52
C ILE A 140 -18.93 0.90 37.73
N LYS A 141 -18.10 1.25 38.73
CA LYS A 141 -18.55 1.92 39.95
C LYS A 141 -19.13 3.31 39.67
N GLY A 142 -18.45 4.14 38.89
CA GLY A 142 -18.93 5.48 38.56
C GLY A 142 -20.26 5.49 37.78
N ILE A 143 -20.48 4.51 36.89
CA ILE A 143 -21.78 4.33 36.23
C ILE A 143 -22.86 4.00 37.26
N CYS A 144 -22.56 3.11 38.22
CA CYS A 144 -23.50 2.73 39.27
C CYS A 144 -23.87 3.92 40.16
N GLU A 145 -22.89 4.75 40.55
CA GLU A 145 -23.08 5.96 41.36
C GLU A 145 -23.95 6.99 40.62
N GLY A 146 -23.67 7.25 39.34
CA GLY A 146 -24.50 8.10 38.49
C GLY A 146 -25.94 7.60 38.39
N LEU A 147 -26.13 6.28 38.20
CA LEU A 147 -27.46 5.69 38.11
C LEU A 147 -28.20 5.70 39.44
N GLN A 148 -27.51 5.51 40.57
CA GLN A 148 -28.09 5.64 41.90
C GLN A 148 -28.63 7.05 42.14
N TYR A 149 -27.88 8.07 41.73
CA TYR A 149 -28.33 9.45 41.79
C TYR A 149 -29.62 9.63 40.98
N LEU A 150 -29.67 9.18 39.72
CA LEU A 150 -30.85 9.26 38.86
C LEU A 150 -32.09 8.58 39.47
N HIS A 151 -31.93 7.36 39.98
CA HIS A 151 -33.02 6.60 40.59
C HIS A 151 -33.52 7.19 41.91
N LYS A 152 -32.70 7.99 42.61
CA LYS A 152 -33.10 8.74 43.81
C LYS A 152 -34.03 9.92 43.48
N ILE A 153 -33.85 10.55 42.32
CA ILE A 153 -34.66 11.68 41.82
C ILE A 153 -35.64 11.24 40.71
N PRO A 154 -36.31 10.11 40.95
CA PRO A 154 -36.84 9.11 40.00
C PRO A 154 -36.80 9.45 38.49
N ILE A 155 -35.61 9.61 37.93
CA ILE A 155 -35.37 9.69 36.49
C ILE A 155 -34.88 8.33 36.01
N PHE A 156 -35.56 7.75 35.03
CA PHE A 156 -35.10 6.54 34.33
C PHE A 156 -34.47 6.94 33.01
N HIS A 157 -33.28 6.40 32.72
CA HIS A 157 -32.50 6.78 31.53
C HIS A 157 -33.07 6.17 30.24
N LEU A 158 -33.47 4.90 30.29
CA LEU A 158 -34.14 4.14 29.22
C LEU A 158 -33.32 3.90 27.92
N ASP A 159 -32.18 4.57 27.75
CA ASP A 159 -31.20 4.30 26.66
C ASP A 159 -29.75 4.21 27.18
N LEU A 160 -29.54 3.48 28.28
CA LEU A 160 -28.19 3.28 28.81
C LEU A 160 -27.43 2.28 27.90
N LYS A 161 -26.32 2.74 27.31
CA LYS A 161 -25.42 1.96 26.44
C LYS A 161 -24.01 2.56 26.47
N PRO A 162 -22.95 1.84 26.03
CA PRO A 162 -21.59 2.35 26.04
C PRO A 162 -21.38 3.66 25.27
N ASP A 163 -22.14 3.93 24.21
CA ASP A 163 -22.07 5.21 23.47
C ASP A 163 -22.57 6.41 24.29
N ASN A 164 -23.45 6.17 25.27
CA ASN A 164 -24.06 7.17 26.14
C ASN A 164 -23.33 7.30 27.49
N ILE A 165 -22.17 6.68 27.64
CA ILE A 165 -21.26 6.85 28.77
C ILE A 165 -19.98 7.50 28.26
N LEU A 166 -19.76 8.78 28.57
CA LEU A 166 -18.54 9.48 28.20
C LEU A 166 -17.47 9.32 29.29
N LEU A 167 -16.20 9.35 28.93
CA LEU A 167 -15.08 9.27 29.88
C LEU A 167 -14.36 10.62 29.95
N ASP A 168 -14.16 11.15 31.16
CA ASP A 168 -13.36 12.36 31.33
C ASP A 168 -11.85 12.05 31.27
N GLU A 169 -11.03 13.09 31.42
CA GLU A 169 -9.56 13.00 31.43
C GLU A 169 -9.00 12.01 32.46
N ASN A 170 -9.75 11.74 33.54
CA ASN A 170 -9.38 10.82 34.63
C ASN A 170 -10.03 9.43 34.49
N MET A 171 -10.61 9.14 33.32
CA MET A 171 -11.36 7.92 33.02
C MET A 171 -12.58 7.70 33.94
N LEU A 172 -13.13 8.77 34.51
CA LEU A 172 -14.40 8.70 35.24
C LEU A 172 -15.57 8.75 34.23
N PRO A 173 -16.57 7.88 34.40
CA PRO A 173 -17.71 7.84 33.50
C PRO A 173 -18.69 8.98 33.81
N LYS A 174 -19.26 9.56 32.75
CA LYS A 174 -20.33 10.55 32.77
C LYS A 174 -21.48 10.07 31.89
N ILE A 175 -22.66 9.85 32.48
CA ILE A 175 -23.88 9.48 31.77
C ILE A 175 -24.38 10.69 30.98
N THR A 176 -24.69 10.48 29.69
CA THR A 176 -25.17 11.51 28.75
C THR A 176 -26.37 11.01 27.93
N ASP A 177 -26.94 11.89 27.11
CA ASP A 177 -28.08 11.64 26.21
C ASP A 177 -29.39 11.30 26.93
N PHE A 178 -29.99 12.31 27.56
CA PHE A 178 -31.24 12.18 28.32
C PHE A 178 -32.50 12.37 27.46
N GLY A 179 -32.39 12.31 26.12
CA GLY A 179 -33.51 12.55 25.20
C GLY A 179 -34.67 11.56 25.36
N LEU A 180 -34.39 10.32 25.77
CA LEU A 180 -35.39 9.28 26.06
C LEU A 180 -35.75 9.17 27.54
N SER A 181 -35.05 9.90 28.41
CA SER A 181 -35.21 9.80 29.86
C SER A 181 -36.59 10.29 30.31
N ARG A 182 -37.16 9.63 31.31
CA ARG A 182 -38.49 9.96 31.84
C ARG A 182 -38.44 10.17 33.34
N LEU A 183 -39.01 11.28 33.80
CA LEU A 183 -39.35 11.47 35.20
C LEU A 183 -40.64 10.70 35.51
N ILE A 184 -40.53 9.66 36.34
CA ILE A 184 -41.67 8.82 36.71
C ILE A 184 -42.03 9.14 38.17
N GLY A 185 -43.20 9.75 38.41
CA GLY A 185 -43.72 9.94 39.77
C GLY A 185 -43.89 8.62 40.54
N GLU A 186 -44.29 8.66 41.81
CA GLU A 186 -44.22 7.56 42.82
C GLU A 186 -44.72 6.14 42.40
N GLY A 187 -45.39 5.98 41.25
CA GLY A 187 -45.65 4.68 40.62
C GLY A 187 -44.41 4.10 39.91
N ASN A 188 -43.77 3.11 40.53
CA ASN A 188 -42.53 2.46 40.09
C ASN A 188 -42.58 1.65 38.77
N THR A 189 -43.69 1.67 38.03
CA THR A 189 -43.83 0.95 36.76
C THR A 189 -44.87 1.65 35.88
N LYS A 190 -44.55 1.86 34.60
CA LYS A 190 -45.49 2.37 33.59
C LYS A 190 -45.45 1.52 32.32
N ARG A 191 -46.55 1.50 31.58
CA ARG A 191 -46.61 0.95 30.23
C ARG A 191 -46.53 2.09 29.23
N THR A 192 -45.72 1.97 28.20
CA THR A 192 -45.56 3.02 27.17
C THR A 192 -45.75 2.41 25.80
N MET A 193 -46.43 3.09 24.88
CA MET A 193 -46.54 2.64 23.49
C MET A 193 -45.42 3.18 22.59
N THR A 194 -44.52 4.00 23.16
CA THR A 194 -43.38 4.56 22.43
C THR A 194 -42.24 3.54 22.35
N PRO A 195 -41.68 3.27 21.16
CA PRO A 195 -40.45 2.49 21.04
C PRO A 195 -39.29 3.29 21.66
N LEU A 196 -38.64 2.73 22.68
CA LEU A 196 -37.55 3.34 23.44
C LEU A 196 -36.36 2.38 23.50
N GLY A 197 -35.16 2.96 23.65
CA GLY A 197 -33.91 2.22 23.88
C GLY A 197 -33.25 1.62 22.64
N SER A 198 -32.02 1.16 22.83
CA SER A 198 -31.16 0.60 21.78
C SER A 198 -31.16 -0.94 21.78
N ARG A 199 -31.26 -1.56 20.60
CA ARG A 199 -31.23 -3.03 20.42
C ARG A 199 -29.98 -3.63 21.09
N GLY A 200 -30.16 -4.71 21.84
CA GLY A 200 -29.11 -5.36 22.65
C GLY A 200 -29.10 -4.95 24.12
N TYR A 201 -29.66 -3.79 24.47
CA TYR A 201 -29.76 -3.29 25.86
C TYR A 201 -31.20 -3.27 26.39
N LEU A 202 -32.16 -3.69 25.57
CA LEU A 202 -33.59 -3.72 25.90
C LEU A 202 -33.91 -4.91 26.83
N PRO A 203 -34.58 -4.68 27.97
CA PRO A 203 -34.98 -5.76 28.86
C PRO A 203 -36.19 -6.55 28.33
N PRO A 204 -36.32 -7.84 28.68
CA PRO A 204 -37.41 -8.69 28.19
C PRO A 204 -38.82 -8.17 28.48
N GLU A 205 -39.07 -7.54 29.63
CA GLU A 205 -40.38 -6.99 29.98
C GLU A 205 -40.77 -5.79 29.12
N PHE A 206 -39.80 -5.05 28.59
CA PHE A 206 -40.07 -3.97 27.63
C PHE A 206 -40.38 -4.55 26.26
N ILE A 207 -39.58 -5.51 25.80
CA ILE A 207 -39.78 -6.18 24.50
C ILE A 207 -41.15 -6.85 24.44
N ASN A 208 -41.53 -7.57 25.50
CA ASN A 208 -42.76 -8.37 25.53
C ASN A 208 -43.99 -7.54 25.87
N ASN A 209 -43.88 -6.60 26.82
CA ASN A 209 -45.03 -5.95 27.44
C ASN A 209 -44.97 -4.41 27.42
N GLN A 210 -43.91 -3.82 26.87
CA GLN A 210 -43.67 -2.38 26.80
C GLN A 210 -43.67 -1.70 28.18
N ILE A 211 -43.15 -2.42 29.18
CA ILE A 211 -43.06 -1.98 30.57
C ILE A 211 -41.75 -1.23 30.77
N ILE A 212 -41.83 -0.04 31.38
CA ILE A 212 -40.68 0.74 31.87
C ILE A 212 -40.74 0.83 33.40
N SER A 213 -39.60 0.58 34.04
CA SER A 213 -39.42 0.67 35.48
C SER A 213 -37.94 0.93 35.81
N ARG A 214 -37.59 1.13 37.08
CA ARG A 214 -36.19 1.32 37.49
C ARG A 214 -35.30 0.12 37.11
N GLU A 215 -35.88 -1.09 37.10
CA GLU A 215 -35.22 -2.33 36.73
C GLU A 215 -34.85 -2.40 35.24
N TYR A 216 -35.41 -1.50 34.41
CA TYR A 216 -35.05 -1.35 33.00
C TYR A 216 -33.58 -0.95 32.89
N ASP A 217 -33.19 0.14 33.56
CA ASP A 217 -31.81 0.63 33.52
C ASP A 217 -30.84 -0.35 34.19
N ILE A 218 -31.31 -1.13 35.18
CA ILE A 218 -30.52 -2.19 35.82
C ILE A 218 -30.18 -3.29 34.82
N TYR A 219 -31.11 -3.69 33.95
CA TYR A 219 -30.81 -4.67 32.91
C TYR A 219 -29.77 -4.15 31.93
N SER A 220 -29.95 -2.92 31.43
CA SER A 220 -28.99 -2.29 30.52
C SER A 220 -27.61 -2.14 31.17
N LEU A 221 -27.55 -1.80 32.46
CA LEU A 221 -26.33 -1.78 33.27
C LEU A 221 -25.66 -3.16 33.31
N GLY A 222 -26.42 -4.24 33.50
CA GLY A 222 -25.89 -5.61 33.47
C GLY A 222 -25.18 -5.96 32.16
N VAL A 223 -25.80 -5.59 31.02
CA VAL A 223 -25.20 -5.79 29.69
C VAL A 223 -23.90 -4.99 29.55
N ILE A 224 -23.88 -3.72 29.99
CA ILE A 224 -22.70 -2.85 29.94
C ILE A 224 -21.57 -3.41 30.81
N ILE A 225 -21.86 -3.84 32.04
CA ILE A 225 -20.86 -4.44 32.92
C ILE A 225 -20.26 -5.69 32.26
N MET A 226 -21.09 -6.52 31.62
CA MET A 226 -20.57 -7.70 30.93
C MET A 226 -19.64 -7.32 29.78
N GLN A 227 -19.99 -6.33 28.97
CA GLN A 227 -19.13 -5.85 27.88
C GLN A 227 -17.84 -5.22 28.39
N ILE A 228 -17.88 -4.49 29.51
CA ILE A 228 -16.68 -3.95 30.18
C ILE A 228 -15.78 -5.09 30.67
N ILE A 229 -16.32 -6.21 31.15
CA ILE A 229 -15.49 -7.32 31.64
C ILE A 229 -14.94 -8.15 30.49
N THR A 230 -15.77 -8.52 29.52
CA THR A 230 -15.42 -9.46 28.44
C THR A 230 -14.72 -8.80 27.27
N GLY A 231 -14.94 -7.50 27.03
CA GLY A 231 -14.40 -6.78 25.88
C GLY A 231 -15.04 -7.13 24.53
N VAL A 232 -16.14 -7.91 24.51
CA VAL A 232 -16.83 -8.36 23.29
C VAL A 232 -18.19 -7.68 23.16
N THR A 233 -18.59 -7.32 21.94
CA THR A 233 -19.83 -6.58 21.66
C THR A 233 -21.06 -7.47 21.44
N SER A 234 -20.92 -8.79 21.18
CA SER A 234 -22.04 -9.72 20.98
C SER A 234 -21.95 -10.97 21.87
N PHE A 235 -23.04 -11.26 22.58
CA PHE A 235 -23.22 -12.44 23.47
C PHE A 235 -23.42 -13.78 22.74
N SER A 236 -23.33 -13.81 21.40
CA SER A 236 -23.64 -14.99 20.57
C SER A 236 -22.74 -16.19 20.87
N ASP A 237 -21.51 -15.95 21.30
CA ASP A 237 -20.47 -16.99 21.38
C ASP A 237 -20.58 -17.82 22.68
N PHE A 238 -21.44 -17.41 23.63
CA PHE A 238 -21.58 -18.02 24.95
C PHE A 238 -23.04 -18.33 25.33
N ALA A 239 -23.97 -18.24 24.37
CA ALA A 239 -25.40 -18.38 24.62
C ALA A 239 -25.83 -19.76 25.16
N ASP A 240 -25.02 -20.80 24.92
CA ASP A 240 -25.30 -22.20 25.29
C ASP A 240 -24.53 -22.67 26.55
N MET A 241 -23.75 -21.78 27.20
CA MET A 241 -22.91 -22.13 28.36
C MET A 241 -23.66 -21.89 29.68
N GLU A 242 -23.51 -22.80 30.65
CA GLU A 242 -24.06 -22.61 32.00
C GLU A 242 -23.40 -21.39 32.68
N PRO A 243 -24.17 -20.53 33.40
CA PRO A 243 -23.64 -19.26 33.94
C PRO A 243 -22.41 -19.41 34.84
N GLN A 244 -22.31 -20.52 35.58
CA GLN A 244 -21.17 -20.79 36.46
C GLN A 244 -19.89 -21.12 35.68
N GLU A 245 -20.01 -21.89 34.60
CA GLU A 245 -18.91 -22.22 33.70
C GLU A 245 -18.40 -20.98 32.98
N PHE A 246 -19.31 -20.10 32.57
CA PHE A 246 -18.98 -18.81 31.95
C PHE A 246 -18.22 -17.87 32.90
N ILE A 247 -18.66 -17.76 34.16
CA ILE A 247 -17.98 -16.98 35.20
C ILE A 247 -16.53 -17.48 35.38
N GLU A 248 -16.34 -18.81 35.45
CA GLU A 248 -15.02 -19.41 35.64
C GLU A 248 -14.11 -19.19 34.44
N HIS A 249 -14.63 -19.36 33.22
CA HIS A 249 -13.90 -19.11 31.99
C HIS A 249 -13.37 -17.67 31.90
N VAL A 250 -14.25 -16.68 32.12
CA VAL A 250 -13.86 -15.26 32.05
C VAL A 250 -12.93 -14.87 33.20
N HIS A 251 -13.17 -15.42 34.40
CA HIS A 251 -12.28 -15.22 35.56
C HIS A 251 -10.86 -15.72 35.27
N ASP A 252 -10.72 -16.93 34.72
CA ASP A 252 -9.42 -17.52 34.43
C ASP A 252 -8.67 -16.78 33.32
N ASN A 253 -9.39 -16.28 32.32
CA ASN A 253 -8.80 -15.44 31.28
C ASN A 253 -8.25 -14.13 31.87
N TRP A 254 -8.97 -13.49 32.78
CA TRP A 254 -8.49 -12.31 33.50
C TRP A 254 -7.32 -12.64 34.42
N LYS A 255 -7.37 -13.76 35.14
CA LYS A 255 -6.29 -14.21 36.01
C LYS A 255 -4.98 -14.39 35.23
N ARG A 256 -5.01 -15.13 34.11
CA ARG A 256 -3.85 -15.29 33.22
C ARG A 256 -3.35 -13.95 32.68
N SER A 257 -4.28 -13.09 32.23
CA SER A 257 -3.93 -11.78 31.66
C SER A 257 -3.28 -10.83 32.67
N LEU A 258 -3.68 -10.91 33.95
CA LEU A 258 -3.11 -10.11 35.03
C LEU A 258 -1.80 -10.73 35.58
N GLU A 259 -1.65 -12.07 35.54
CA GLU A 259 -0.39 -12.78 35.88
C GLU A 259 0.75 -12.50 34.90
N GLU A 260 0.43 -12.22 33.63
CA GLU A 260 1.40 -11.81 32.60
C GLU A 260 2.02 -10.42 32.87
N ILE A 261 1.46 -9.62 33.78
CA ILE A 261 1.95 -8.29 34.13
C ILE A 261 2.98 -8.43 35.28
N PRO A 262 4.29 -8.18 35.04
CA PRO A 262 5.31 -8.31 36.08
C PRO A 262 5.00 -7.40 37.29
N GLU A 263 5.09 -7.94 38.51
CA GLU A 263 4.89 -7.21 39.77
C GLU A 263 3.46 -6.66 40.01
N TYR A 264 2.42 -7.28 39.44
CA TYR A 264 1.02 -6.86 39.69
C TYR A 264 0.58 -7.05 41.15
N ALA A 265 0.59 -5.96 41.92
CA ALA A 265 0.51 -5.95 43.39
C ALA A 265 -0.84 -6.41 43.99
N SER A 266 -1.91 -6.48 43.21
CA SER A 266 -3.28 -6.74 43.70
C SER A 266 -4.02 -7.87 42.97
N LEU A 267 -3.29 -8.79 42.32
CA LEU A 267 -3.82 -9.89 41.51
C LEU A 267 -5.02 -10.61 42.14
N GLU A 268 -4.91 -11.04 43.40
CA GLU A 268 -5.97 -11.79 44.07
C GLU A 268 -7.21 -10.93 44.36
N ALA A 269 -7.02 -9.67 44.76
CA ALA A 269 -8.11 -8.75 45.03
C ALA A 269 -8.84 -8.35 43.73
N ASP A 270 -8.10 -8.13 42.65
CA ASP A 270 -8.64 -7.78 41.34
C ASP A 270 -9.37 -8.97 40.70
N CYS A 271 -8.84 -10.19 40.80
CA CYS A 271 -9.55 -11.39 40.34
C CYS A 271 -10.88 -11.60 41.10
N LYS A 272 -10.90 -11.34 42.41
CA LYS A 272 -12.15 -11.37 43.20
C LYS A 272 -13.14 -10.29 42.74
N GLN A 273 -12.66 -9.08 42.43
CA GLN A 273 -13.49 -8.02 41.87
C GLN A 273 -14.07 -8.43 40.50
N VAL A 274 -13.28 -9.05 39.62
CA VAL A 274 -13.73 -9.56 38.31
C VAL A 274 -14.88 -10.53 38.49
N LYS A 275 -14.71 -11.56 39.34
CA LYS A 275 -15.74 -12.56 39.63
C LYS A 275 -17.02 -11.91 40.15
N ARG A 276 -16.88 -10.98 41.11
CA ARG A 276 -18.02 -10.31 41.72
C ARG A 276 -18.78 -9.42 40.74
N CYS A 277 -18.09 -8.68 39.87
CA CYS A 277 -18.73 -7.87 38.85
C CYS A 277 -19.49 -8.72 37.82
N MET A 278 -19.01 -9.93 37.50
CA MET A 278 -19.75 -10.87 36.63
C MET A 278 -21.02 -11.38 37.30
N GLU A 279 -20.96 -11.77 38.57
CA GLU A 279 -22.15 -12.17 39.34
C GLU A 279 -23.18 -11.03 39.39
N ILE A 280 -22.73 -9.79 39.55
CA ILE A 280 -23.59 -8.61 39.50
C ILE A 280 -24.24 -8.49 38.12
N ALA A 281 -23.46 -8.57 37.04
CA ALA A 281 -23.96 -8.45 35.66
C ALA A 281 -25.05 -9.49 35.36
N ILE A 282 -24.81 -10.76 35.71
CA ILE A 282 -25.77 -11.86 35.50
C ILE A 282 -27.07 -11.62 36.30
N ASN A 283 -26.95 -11.22 37.57
CA ASN A 283 -28.12 -10.92 38.38
C ASN A 283 -28.92 -9.72 37.87
N CYS A 284 -28.25 -8.72 37.28
CA CYS A 284 -28.90 -7.58 36.64
C CYS A 284 -29.68 -7.98 35.38
N MET A 285 -29.25 -9.03 34.67
CA MET A 285 -29.83 -9.48 33.40
C MET A 285 -30.93 -10.55 33.56
N LYS A 286 -31.37 -10.87 34.78
CA LYS A 286 -32.44 -11.86 35.01
C LYS A 286 -33.71 -11.51 34.25
N THR A 287 -34.34 -12.53 33.65
CA THR A 287 -35.59 -12.39 32.87
C THR A 287 -36.72 -11.82 33.73
N ASN A 288 -36.83 -12.28 34.98
CA ASN A 288 -37.76 -11.71 35.95
C ASN A 288 -37.18 -10.42 36.57
N ARG A 289 -37.75 -9.27 36.22
CA ARG A 289 -37.29 -7.96 36.71
C ARG A 289 -37.28 -7.84 38.24
N HIS A 290 -38.17 -8.54 38.94
CA HIS A 290 -38.27 -8.46 40.40
C HIS A 290 -37.16 -9.21 41.13
N GLU A 291 -36.40 -10.04 40.42
CA GLU A 291 -35.22 -10.73 40.96
C GLU A 291 -33.91 -9.96 40.72
N ARG A 292 -33.96 -8.85 39.96
CA ARG A 292 -32.79 -8.01 39.71
C ARG A 292 -32.46 -7.22 40.98
N PRO A 293 -31.17 -7.05 41.30
CA PRO A 293 -30.77 -6.28 42.47
C PRO A 293 -31.11 -4.79 42.29
N THR A 294 -31.33 -4.08 43.39
CA THR A 294 -31.43 -2.62 43.32
C THR A 294 -30.05 -2.00 43.11
N ILE A 295 -29.98 -0.80 42.55
CA ILE A 295 -28.70 -0.10 42.37
C ILE A 295 -27.96 0.12 43.70
N LYS A 296 -28.69 0.26 44.81
CA LYS A 296 -28.13 0.35 46.15
C LYS A 296 -27.46 -0.97 46.58
N ASP A 297 -28.09 -2.11 46.27
CA ASP A 297 -27.51 -3.43 46.56
C ASP A 297 -26.25 -3.67 45.73
N ILE A 298 -26.24 -3.21 44.47
CA ILE A 298 -25.07 -3.30 43.58
C ILE A 298 -23.90 -2.50 44.17
N ILE A 299 -24.12 -1.23 44.54
CA ILE A 299 -23.08 -0.38 45.13
C ILE A 299 -22.56 -0.95 46.45
N SER A 300 -23.44 -1.43 47.33
CA SER A 300 -23.03 -2.08 48.59
C SER A 300 -22.09 -3.26 48.33
N LYS A 301 -22.40 -4.10 47.32
CA LYS A 301 -21.55 -5.23 46.93
C LYS A 301 -20.22 -4.80 46.32
N LEU A 302 -20.16 -3.66 45.64
CA LEU A 302 -18.91 -3.10 45.10
C LEU A 302 -18.05 -2.47 46.22
N ASP A 303 -18.65 -1.77 47.17
CA ASP A 303 -17.95 -1.15 48.30
C ASP A 303 -17.35 -2.18 49.26
N GLU A 304 -18.05 -3.29 49.52
CA GLU A 304 -17.51 -4.44 50.26
C GLU A 304 -16.16 -4.92 49.68
N MET A 305 -16.02 -4.95 48.36
CA MET A 305 -14.78 -5.40 47.69
C MET A 305 -13.62 -4.41 47.81
N GLU A 306 -13.88 -3.13 48.10
CA GLU A 306 -12.84 -2.12 48.33
C GLU A 306 -12.29 -2.20 49.76
N THR A 307 -13.14 -2.52 50.74
CA THR A 307 -12.69 -2.72 52.14
C THR A 307 -11.71 -3.90 52.27
N VAL A 308 -11.93 -4.98 51.51
CA VAL A 308 -11.01 -6.13 51.42
C VAL A 308 -9.65 -5.74 50.82
N LYS A 309 -9.63 -4.79 49.88
CA LYS A 309 -8.42 -4.33 49.17
C LYS A 309 -7.50 -3.52 50.11
N ILE A 310 -8.07 -2.74 51.03
CA ILE A 310 -7.35 -1.93 52.02
C ILE A 310 -6.63 -2.80 53.05
N ASP A 311 -7.24 -3.90 53.50
CA ASP A 311 -6.59 -4.85 54.43
C ASP A 311 -5.39 -5.57 53.79
N THR A 312 -5.47 -5.93 52.51
CA THR A 312 -4.31 -6.48 51.77
C THR A 312 -3.19 -5.47 51.50
N GLN A 313 -3.53 -4.17 51.31
CA GLN A 313 -2.56 -3.10 51.04
C GLN A 313 -1.82 -2.59 52.29
N LEU A 314 -2.35 -2.83 53.50
CA LEU A 314 -1.65 -2.50 54.77
C LEU A 314 -0.41 -3.38 55.01
N SER A 315 -0.29 -4.52 54.34
CA SER A 315 0.89 -5.40 54.36
C SER A 315 2.01 -5.00 53.38
N ILE A 316 1.75 -4.08 52.44
CA ILE A 316 2.69 -3.74 51.37
C ILE A 316 2.66 -2.22 51.15
N LYS A 317 3.25 -1.44 52.09
CA LYS A 317 3.51 0.00 51.89
C LYS A 317 5.01 0.27 51.81
N LYS A 318 5.47 0.65 50.61
CA LYS A 318 6.45 1.73 50.39
C LYS A 318 6.60 2.04 48.89
N GLY A 319 6.19 3.24 48.49
CA GLY A 319 6.69 3.91 47.26
C GLY A 319 5.62 4.42 46.30
N TYR A 320 5.23 5.70 46.46
CA TYR A 320 4.51 6.55 45.51
C TYR A 320 5.33 6.74 44.19
N PHE A 321 4.83 7.15 43.01
CA PHE A 321 3.95 8.26 42.61
C PHE A 321 3.37 8.04 41.19
N GLU A 322 2.25 8.71 40.89
CA GLU A 322 1.43 8.68 39.66
C GLU A 322 2.06 9.39 38.45
N GLU A 323 1.66 8.99 37.22
CA GLU A 323 1.63 9.91 36.07
C GLU A 323 0.58 9.55 35.01
N SER A 324 -0.06 10.61 34.53
CA SER A 324 -1.03 10.79 33.44
C SER A 324 -0.41 10.71 32.04
N SER A 325 -1.07 10.07 31.06
CA SER A 325 -0.96 10.42 29.63
C SER A 325 -2.04 9.76 28.76
N GLY A 326 -2.80 10.57 28.01
CA GLY A 326 -3.79 10.11 27.04
C GLY A 326 -4.12 11.20 26.03
N ILE A 327 -3.28 11.38 25.00
CA ILE A 327 -3.63 12.12 23.77
C ILE A 327 -2.91 11.46 22.58
N LEU A 328 -3.67 10.82 21.68
CA LEU A 328 -3.18 10.45 20.34
C LEU A 328 -4.32 10.23 19.33
N GLY A 329 -4.99 11.32 18.95
CA GLY A 329 -5.66 11.43 17.65
C GLY A 329 -4.63 11.78 16.57
N ARG A 330 -4.57 11.03 15.47
CA ARG A 330 -3.68 11.31 14.32
C ARG A 330 -4.39 12.22 13.30
N PRO A 331 -3.74 13.26 12.75
CA PRO A 331 -4.25 14.04 11.62
C PRO A 331 -3.80 13.45 10.27
N CYS A 332 -4.75 13.24 9.36
CA CYS A 332 -4.53 13.04 7.92
C CYS A 332 -4.51 14.39 7.20
N GLN A 333 -3.60 14.53 6.23
CA GLN A 333 -3.38 15.60 5.23
C GLN A 333 -2.04 16.32 5.41
N LEU A 334 -0.98 15.75 4.82
CA LEU A 334 0.36 16.33 4.79
C LEU A 334 0.75 16.73 3.37
N GLN A 335 0.60 18.00 3.09
CA GLN A 335 1.31 18.66 2.00
C GLN A 335 2.74 18.99 2.53
N SER A 336 3.78 18.59 1.79
CA SER A 336 5.22 18.92 1.96
C SER A 336 5.98 18.58 3.27
N ALA A 337 5.36 18.06 4.33
CA ALA A 337 6.03 17.78 5.62
C ALA A 337 6.37 16.29 5.93
N GLY A 338 6.49 15.43 4.91
CA GLY A 338 6.68 13.97 5.10
C GLY A 338 7.88 13.58 5.98
N ALA A 339 9.03 14.23 5.79
CA ALA A 339 10.22 14.03 6.64
C ALA A 339 9.97 14.38 8.11
N VAL A 340 9.23 15.47 8.34
CA VAL A 340 8.88 15.99 9.66
C VAL A 340 7.95 15.03 10.39
N LEU A 341 6.93 14.53 9.70
CA LEU A 341 5.98 13.57 10.28
C LEU A 341 6.66 12.24 10.62
N LEU A 342 7.55 11.75 9.76
CA LEU A 342 8.31 10.53 10.02
C LEU A 342 9.16 10.70 11.28
N ALA A 343 9.88 11.81 11.40
CA ALA A 343 10.66 12.15 12.59
C ALA A 343 9.79 12.23 13.86
N VAL A 344 8.65 12.94 13.80
CA VAL A 344 7.68 13.04 14.91
C VAL A 344 7.12 11.67 15.31
N THR A 345 6.82 10.82 14.33
CA THR A 345 6.28 9.47 14.56
C THR A 345 7.30 8.58 15.24
N LYS A 346 8.57 8.62 14.81
CA LYS A 346 9.63 7.84 15.44
C LYS A 346 9.95 8.36 16.84
N ILE A 347 9.99 9.68 17.06
CA ILE A 347 10.14 10.24 18.41
C ILE A 347 9.03 9.73 19.34
N ARG A 348 7.78 9.77 18.88
CA ARG A 348 6.64 9.27 19.66
C ARG A 348 6.81 7.78 20.01
N SER A 349 7.32 6.98 19.08
CA SER A 349 7.63 5.56 19.33
C SER A 349 8.68 5.38 20.42
N ILE A 350 9.74 6.21 20.43
CA ILE A 350 10.78 6.16 21.46
C ILE A 350 10.26 6.62 22.82
N LEU A 351 9.51 7.72 22.87
CA LEU A 351 8.98 8.25 24.13
C LEU A 351 7.96 7.30 24.78
N GLY A 352 7.24 6.53 23.96
CA GLY A 352 6.30 5.50 24.42
C GLY A 352 6.95 4.16 24.76
N ASP A 353 8.25 3.98 24.49
CA ASP A 353 8.94 2.71 24.70
C ASP A 353 9.46 2.61 26.16
N GLU A 354 8.83 1.73 26.94
CA GLU A 354 9.21 1.45 28.33
C GLU A 354 10.65 0.96 28.45
N THR A 355 11.18 0.28 27.42
CA THR A 355 12.57 -0.20 27.46
C THR A 355 13.58 0.95 27.38
N SER A 356 13.31 1.96 26.55
CA SER A 356 14.07 3.21 26.48
C SER A 356 14.09 3.96 27.82
N LYS A 357 12.94 4.03 28.52
CA LYS A 357 12.85 4.67 29.85
C LYS A 357 13.73 3.98 30.90
N VAL A 358 13.73 2.65 30.93
CA VAL A 358 14.57 1.85 31.84
C VAL A 358 16.06 2.09 31.57
N VAL A 359 16.46 2.14 30.30
CA VAL A 359 17.86 2.40 29.90
C VAL A 359 18.31 3.81 30.32
N ILE A 360 17.47 4.83 30.08
CA ILE A 360 17.74 6.22 30.51
C ILE A 360 17.92 6.29 32.02
N HIS A 361 16.99 5.73 32.81
CA HIS A 361 17.07 5.73 34.26
C HIS A 361 18.39 5.12 34.76
N LYS A 362 18.79 3.98 34.20
CA LYS A 362 20.00 3.25 34.61
C LYS A 362 21.30 3.96 34.20
N LEU A 363 21.35 4.57 33.01
CA LEU A 363 22.53 5.29 32.52
C LEU A 363 22.63 6.72 33.06
N SER A 364 21.54 7.31 33.54
CA SER A 364 21.51 8.66 34.13
C SER A 364 22.42 8.82 35.36
N GLY A 365 22.77 7.71 36.02
CA GLY A 365 23.76 7.68 37.11
C GLY A 365 25.20 7.90 36.64
N LYS A 366 25.49 7.75 35.34
CA LYS A 366 26.83 7.96 34.74
C LYS A 366 26.90 9.12 33.75
N VAL A 367 25.79 9.44 33.08
CA VAL A 367 25.68 10.57 32.14
C VAL A 367 24.53 11.45 32.59
N HIS A 368 24.85 12.55 33.26
CA HIS A 368 23.84 13.39 33.92
C HIS A 368 22.85 14.03 32.92
N SER A 369 23.35 14.41 31.74
CA SER A 369 22.56 15.02 30.66
C SER A 369 21.46 14.11 30.08
N LEU A 370 21.54 12.78 30.30
CA LEU A 370 20.48 11.85 29.89
C LEU A 370 19.17 12.05 30.65
N LYS A 371 19.20 12.67 31.83
CA LYS A 371 17.97 12.98 32.58
C LYS A 371 17.07 13.96 31.84
N GLU A 372 17.66 14.87 31.07
CA GLU A 372 16.94 15.89 30.29
C GLU A 372 16.50 15.38 28.92
N LEU A 373 17.05 14.24 28.47
CA LEU A 373 16.84 13.72 27.12
C LEU A 373 15.36 13.52 26.76
N PRO A 374 14.50 12.90 27.61
CA PRO A 374 13.08 12.73 27.26
C PRO A 374 12.38 14.07 27.01
N TRP A 375 12.66 15.06 27.87
CA TRP A 375 12.08 16.40 27.75
C TRP A 375 12.57 17.12 26.49
N LYS A 376 13.88 17.10 26.19
CA LYS A 376 14.43 17.71 24.96
C LYS A 376 13.85 17.08 23.69
N VAL A 377 13.76 15.75 23.67
CA VAL A 377 13.18 15.00 22.54
C VAL A 377 11.70 15.34 22.36
N ASP A 378 10.94 15.52 23.45
CA ASP A 378 9.54 15.94 23.38
C ASP A 378 9.39 17.39 22.88
N GLN A 379 10.28 18.30 23.29
CA GLN A 379 10.31 19.66 22.78
C GLN A 379 10.60 19.70 21.27
N ILE A 380 11.56 18.91 20.80
CA ILE A 380 11.85 18.75 19.35
C ILE A 380 10.60 18.27 18.61
N ARG A 381 9.90 17.26 19.15
CA ARG A 381 8.64 16.75 18.59
C ARG A 381 7.59 17.86 18.47
N MET A 382 7.39 18.68 19.52
CA MET A 382 6.44 19.78 19.49
C MET A 382 6.81 20.84 18.45
N LYS A 383 8.07 21.28 18.42
CA LYS A 383 8.56 22.28 17.46
C LYS A 383 8.42 21.80 16.00
N LEU A 384 8.79 20.54 15.73
CA LEU A 384 8.60 19.91 14.41
C LEU A 384 7.13 19.81 14.03
N THR A 385 6.25 19.45 14.97
CA THR A 385 4.80 19.38 14.72
C THR A 385 4.24 20.75 14.32
N PHE A 386 4.66 21.81 15.02
CA PHE A 386 4.25 23.17 14.71
C PHE A 386 4.76 23.63 13.34
N MET A 387 6.03 23.36 13.01
CA MET A 387 6.58 23.64 11.68
C MET A 387 5.83 22.87 10.58
N SER A 388 5.46 21.61 10.82
CA SER A 388 4.63 20.84 9.90
C SER A 388 3.25 21.47 9.66
N GLN A 389 2.61 22.02 10.70
CA GLN A 389 1.32 22.69 10.56
C GLN A 389 1.43 24.00 9.77
N ILE A 390 2.50 24.76 9.96
CA ILE A 390 2.77 25.96 9.18
C ILE A 390 2.96 25.58 7.70
N ILE A 391 3.76 24.55 7.42
CA ILE A 391 3.99 24.07 6.06
C ILE A 391 2.66 23.67 5.38
N GLN A 392 1.73 23.07 6.12
CA GLN A 392 0.39 22.73 5.60
C GLN A 392 -0.48 23.95 5.28
N GLN A 393 -0.25 25.08 5.95
CA GLN A 393 -1.02 26.31 5.74
C GLN A 393 -0.47 27.18 4.58
N ILE A 394 0.73 26.87 4.08
CA ILE A 394 1.33 27.56 2.94
C ILE A 394 0.64 27.06 1.65
N GLY A 395 -0.14 27.93 1.01
CA GLY A 395 -0.84 27.61 -0.24
C GLY A 395 0.13 27.30 -1.40
N THR A 396 -0.33 26.52 -2.38
CA THR A 396 0.48 26.10 -3.55
C THR A 396 1.05 27.26 -4.35
N VAL A 397 0.39 28.43 -4.33
CA VAL A 397 0.84 29.66 -4.99
C VAL A 397 2.13 30.22 -4.37
N TYR A 398 2.40 29.94 -3.10
CA TYR A 398 3.61 30.40 -2.41
C TYR A 398 4.76 29.38 -2.47
N LEU A 399 4.54 28.19 -3.05
CA LEU A 399 5.60 27.22 -3.34
C LEU A 399 6.46 27.62 -4.54
N THR A 400 6.17 28.74 -5.21
CA THR A 400 7.08 29.35 -6.19
C THR A 400 7.95 30.44 -5.54
N ASP A 401 7.71 30.79 -4.27
CA ASP A 401 8.56 31.71 -3.52
C ASP A 401 9.83 30.98 -3.07
N GLU A 402 10.96 31.43 -3.59
CA GLU A 402 12.28 30.85 -3.34
C GLU A 402 12.65 30.88 -1.84
N LEU A 403 12.25 31.91 -1.10
CA LEU A 403 12.53 32.03 0.33
C LEU A 403 11.73 31.02 1.15
N VAL A 404 10.46 30.84 0.81
CA VAL A 404 9.59 29.84 1.45
C VAL A 404 10.10 28.43 1.19
N ASN A 405 10.45 28.11 -0.06
CA ASN A 405 11.03 26.82 -0.42
C ASN A 405 12.36 26.54 0.28
N ASN A 406 13.23 27.55 0.38
CA ASN A 406 14.50 27.42 1.11
C ASN A 406 14.27 27.13 2.60
N TRP A 407 13.31 27.81 3.23
CA TRP A 407 12.95 27.54 4.63
C TRP A 407 12.40 26.12 4.82
N ILE A 408 11.47 25.68 3.97
CA ILE A 408 10.95 24.29 3.98
C ILE A 408 12.10 23.29 3.82
N GLY A 409 13.07 23.59 2.94
CA GLY A 409 14.28 22.78 2.75
C GLY A 409 15.10 22.61 4.03
N GLU A 410 15.29 23.67 4.82
CA GLU A 410 16.01 23.58 6.09
C GLU A 410 15.19 22.86 7.17
N VAL A 411 13.86 23.02 7.21
CA VAL A 411 12.99 22.22 8.09
C VAL A 411 13.13 20.72 7.79
N ARG A 412 13.12 20.32 6.52
CA ARG A 412 13.32 18.91 6.12
C ARG A 412 14.69 18.38 6.54
N LYS A 413 15.76 19.17 6.35
CA LYS A 413 17.13 18.80 6.73
C LYS A 413 17.23 18.51 8.24
N VAL A 414 16.63 19.36 9.06
CA VAL A 414 16.58 19.15 10.52
C VAL A 414 15.77 17.91 10.87
N ALA A 415 14.61 17.70 10.23
CA ALA A 415 13.80 16.51 10.44
C ALA A 415 14.55 15.21 10.09
N TYR A 416 15.33 15.20 9.00
CA TYR A 416 16.18 14.07 8.65
C TYR A 416 17.27 13.81 9.69
N ARG A 417 17.88 14.88 10.24
CA ARG A 417 18.89 14.75 11.29
C ARG A 417 18.28 14.15 12.56
N VAL A 418 17.08 14.60 12.94
CA VAL A 418 16.30 14.01 14.04
C VAL A 418 16.06 12.52 13.80
N GLU A 419 15.62 12.16 12.59
CA GLU A 419 15.35 10.77 12.23
C GLU A 419 16.59 9.87 12.40
N ASP A 420 17.75 10.34 11.96
CA ASP A 420 19.01 9.59 12.08
C ASP A 420 19.43 9.38 13.53
N VAL A 421 19.33 10.41 14.37
CA VAL A 421 19.71 10.34 15.78
C VAL A 421 18.75 9.42 16.56
N VAL A 422 17.46 9.50 16.26
CA VAL A 422 16.41 8.64 16.80
C VAL A 422 16.65 7.17 16.44
N ASP A 423 17.01 6.87 15.19
CA ASP A 423 17.33 5.51 14.76
C ASP A 423 18.59 4.98 15.47
N LYS A 424 19.63 5.82 15.58
CA LYS A 424 20.87 5.50 16.30
C LYS A 424 20.62 5.22 17.77
N TYR A 425 19.77 6.02 18.42
CA TYR A 425 19.34 5.82 19.80
C TYR A 425 18.62 4.46 19.95
N SER A 426 17.63 4.20 19.11
CA SER A 426 16.83 2.96 19.14
C SER A 426 17.71 1.72 18.99
N TYR A 427 18.69 1.76 18.07
CA TYR A 427 19.64 0.67 17.88
C TYR A 427 20.48 0.37 19.12
N HIS A 428 21.06 1.40 19.75
CA HIS A 428 21.94 1.20 20.90
C HIS A 428 21.17 0.82 22.18
N VAL A 429 19.93 1.28 22.34
CA VAL A 429 19.02 0.78 23.38
C VAL A 429 18.79 -0.72 23.21
N PHE A 430 18.49 -1.14 21.98
CA PHE A 430 18.22 -2.54 21.68
C PHE A 430 19.47 -3.43 21.86
N GLN A 431 20.67 -2.99 21.42
CA GLN A 431 21.92 -3.73 21.66
C GLN A 431 22.19 -3.93 23.15
N LEU A 432 22.01 -2.89 23.96
CA LEU A 432 22.21 -2.95 25.41
C LEU A 432 21.33 -4.02 26.08
N MET A 433 20.13 -4.26 25.53
CA MET A 433 19.22 -5.29 26.02
C MET A 433 19.65 -6.71 25.63
N GLN A 434 20.10 -6.92 24.39
CA GLN A 434 20.53 -8.24 23.91
C GLN A 434 21.80 -8.76 24.58
N GLU A 435 22.74 -7.89 24.96
CA GLU A 435 24.03 -8.30 25.53
C GLU A 435 23.96 -8.80 26.99
N GLY A 436 22.75 -8.89 27.57
CA GLY A 436 22.49 -9.50 28.87
C GLY A 436 22.73 -8.54 30.05
N PHE A 437 21.66 -8.28 30.81
CA PHE A 437 21.56 -7.22 31.81
C PHE A 437 22.54 -7.31 33.01
N LEU A 438 23.26 -8.43 33.22
CA LEU A 438 23.90 -8.74 34.51
C LEU A 438 25.35 -9.28 34.53
N LYS A 439 26.05 -9.54 33.42
CA LYS A 439 27.44 -10.10 33.51
C LYS A 439 28.58 -9.35 32.83
N LYS A 440 28.35 -8.22 32.14
CA LYS A 440 29.44 -7.40 31.54
C LYS A 440 29.32 -5.87 31.74
N PHE A 441 28.42 -5.40 32.59
CA PHE A 441 28.16 -3.96 32.79
C PHE A 441 29.33 -3.18 33.43
N PHE A 442 30.23 -3.87 34.15
CA PHE A 442 31.40 -3.24 34.77
C PHE A 442 32.51 -2.85 33.77
N ILE A 443 32.57 -3.49 32.59
CA ILE A 443 33.58 -3.21 31.53
C ILE A 443 32.97 -2.44 30.35
N MET A 444 31.70 -2.70 30.00
CA MET A 444 31.00 -2.08 28.86
C MET A 444 30.17 -0.83 29.21
N GLY A 445 29.91 -0.57 30.49
CA GLY A 445 29.10 0.58 30.91
C GLY A 445 29.72 1.95 30.58
N THR A 446 31.04 2.02 30.37
CA THR A 446 31.74 3.23 29.90
C THR A 446 31.53 3.44 28.39
N HIS A 447 31.50 2.37 27.59
CA HIS A 447 31.24 2.44 26.15
C HIS A 447 29.85 3.03 25.87
N TYR A 448 28.81 2.46 26.46
CA TYR A 448 27.44 2.96 26.29
C TYR A 448 27.27 4.38 26.86
N ALA A 449 27.92 4.71 27.99
CA ALA A 449 27.92 6.09 28.48
C ALA A 449 28.49 7.08 27.46
N ILE A 450 29.59 6.74 26.77
CA ILE A 450 30.16 7.58 25.69
C ILE A 450 29.18 7.69 24.51
N VAL A 451 28.57 6.59 24.08
CA VAL A 451 27.62 6.58 22.95
C VAL A 451 26.40 7.45 23.25
N PHE A 452 25.79 7.28 24.42
CA PHE A 452 24.60 8.04 24.81
C PHE A 452 24.91 9.51 25.16
N SER A 453 26.13 9.82 25.65
CA SER A 453 26.60 11.20 25.75
C SER A 453 26.63 11.87 24.37
N LYS A 454 27.25 11.22 23.37
CA LYS A 454 27.28 11.75 22.00
C LYS A 454 25.89 11.95 21.40
N ILE A 455 24.95 11.04 21.66
CA ILE A 455 23.55 11.20 21.23
C ILE A 455 22.91 12.43 21.89
N THR A 456 23.21 12.68 23.16
CA THR A 456 22.70 13.85 23.88
C THR A 456 23.27 15.15 23.34
N ASP A 457 24.57 15.16 23.01
CA ASP A 457 25.24 16.29 22.36
C ASP A 457 24.64 16.57 20.97
N GLU A 458 24.43 15.52 20.15
CA GLU A 458 23.78 15.64 18.83
C GLU A 458 22.34 16.18 18.94
N ILE A 459 21.59 15.82 19.99
CA ILE A 459 20.24 16.35 20.24
C ILE A 459 20.29 17.83 20.64
N ALA A 460 21.28 18.25 21.42
CA ALA A 460 21.47 19.66 21.77
C ALA A 460 21.80 20.51 20.52
N ASP A 461 22.66 20.00 19.63
CA ASP A 461 22.94 20.67 18.36
C ASP A 461 21.68 20.79 17.48
N ILE A 462 20.87 19.72 17.41
CA ILE A 462 19.59 19.74 16.66
C ILE A 462 18.65 20.80 17.22
N GLU A 463 18.59 20.93 18.55
CA GLU A 463 17.74 21.92 19.20
C GLU A 463 18.17 23.35 18.82
N GLU A 464 19.48 23.61 18.76
CA GLU A 464 20.02 24.88 18.29
C GLU A 464 19.68 25.14 16.82
N GLU A 465 19.84 24.14 15.94
CA GLU A 465 19.45 24.24 14.53
C GLU A 465 17.94 24.54 14.37
N ILE A 466 17.08 23.88 15.15
CA ILE A 466 15.63 24.15 15.14
C ILE A 466 15.37 25.62 15.51
N ASN A 467 16.03 26.13 16.55
CA ASN A 467 15.85 27.52 16.97
C ASN A 467 16.31 28.51 15.88
N GLN A 468 17.39 28.20 15.16
CA GLN A 468 17.83 28.99 14.00
C GLN A 468 16.77 28.98 12.88
N VAL A 469 16.21 27.81 12.54
CA VAL A 469 15.15 27.68 11.51
C VAL A 469 13.87 28.41 11.91
N ILE A 470 13.52 28.43 13.20
CA ILE A 470 12.40 29.23 13.72
C ILE A 470 12.70 30.73 13.59
N HIS A 471 13.90 31.19 13.95
CA HIS A 471 14.29 32.59 13.80
C HIS A 471 14.31 33.06 12.34
N MET A 472 14.67 32.18 11.40
CA MET A 472 14.58 32.48 9.98
C MET A 472 13.13 32.77 9.59
N LYS A 473 12.16 31.96 10.04
CA LYS A 473 10.74 32.21 9.78
C LYS A 473 10.30 33.61 10.24
N ASP A 474 10.66 33.99 11.46
CA ASP A 474 10.21 35.26 12.07
C ASP A 474 10.77 36.50 11.35
N ASN A 475 11.90 36.36 10.67
CA ASN A 475 12.51 37.45 9.90
C ASN A 475 11.89 37.64 8.50
N TRP A 476 11.25 36.62 7.92
CA TRP A 476 10.92 36.60 6.49
C TRP A 476 9.44 36.31 6.16
N LEU A 477 8.69 35.60 7.02
CA LEU A 477 7.26 35.35 6.79
C LEU A 477 6.41 36.50 7.34
N HIS A 478 5.97 37.41 6.46
CA HIS A 478 4.95 38.41 6.83
C HIS A 478 3.57 37.74 6.99
N GLN A 479 2.81 38.14 8.03
CA GLN A 479 1.48 37.61 8.37
C GLN A 479 0.45 37.62 7.22
N THR A 480 0.70 38.38 6.14
CA THR A 480 -0.14 38.50 4.96
C THR A 480 -0.07 37.31 3.97
N GLN A 481 0.83 36.34 4.17
CA GLN A 481 0.98 35.15 3.29
C GLN A 481 0.21 33.91 3.79
N LEU A 482 -0.47 33.98 4.93
CA LEU A 482 -1.30 32.90 5.47
C LEU A 482 -2.72 33.03 4.89
N VAL A 483 -3.07 32.18 3.93
CA VAL A 483 -4.41 32.21 3.33
C VAL A 483 -5.41 31.51 4.25
N SER A 484 -6.46 32.23 4.62
CA SER A 484 -7.69 31.67 5.20
C SER A 484 -8.58 31.08 4.10
N ASN A 485 -8.17 29.95 3.52
CA ASN A 485 -9.06 29.11 2.71
C ASN A 485 -8.76 27.64 3.02
N HIS A 486 -9.29 27.17 4.14
CA HIS A 486 -9.25 25.76 4.54
C HIS A 486 -10.67 25.25 4.73
N GLN A 487 -11.41 25.14 3.62
CA GLN A 487 -12.54 24.23 3.55
C GLN A 487 -12.54 23.53 2.19
N GLN A 488 -12.68 22.20 2.27
CA GLN A 488 -13.01 21.27 1.16
C GLN A 488 -11.86 20.63 0.37
N LEU A 489 -11.01 19.84 1.04
CA LEU A 489 -10.39 18.66 0.42
C LEU A 489 -10.47 17.38 1.28
N ALA A 490 -11.16 17.41 2.42
CA ALA A 490 -11.32 16.26 3.33
C ALA A 490 -12.42 15.26 2.95
N GLU A 491 -13.11 15.42 1.81
CA GLU A 491 -14.18 14.50 1.39
C GLU A 491 -13.77 13.47 0.33
N ILE A 492 -12.54 13.48 -0.20
CA ILE A 492 -12.18 12.63 -1.35
C ILE A 492 -11.73 11.21 -0.95
N GLU A 493 -11.42 10.93 0.33
CA GLU A 493 -11.00 9.57 0.74
C GLU A 493 -12.15 8.54 0.90
N ARG A 494 -13.42 8.89 0.62
CA ARG A 494 -14.57 7.99 0.84
C ARG A 494 -15.10 7.24 -0.38
N HIS A 495 -14.52 7.41 -1.56
CA HIS A 495 -14.86 6.59 -2.73
C HIS A 495 -13.61 5.97 -3.35
N ARG A 496 -12.96 5.07 -2.62
CA ARG A 496 -12.11 4.05 -3.24
C ARG A 496 -13.04 3.00 -3.82
N SER A 497 -13.25 3.03 -5.13
CA SER A 497 -13.89 1.94 -5.85
C SER A 497 -12.98 0.71 -5.76
N GLU A 498 -13.38 -0.27 -4.96
CA GLU A 498 -13.05 -1.66 -5.27
C GLU A 498 -13.70 -1.98 -6.64
N ASP A 499 -12.95 -2.62 -7.53
CA ASP A 499 -13.38 -3.15 -8.83
C ASP A 499 -13.36 -2.26 -10.09
N SER A 500 -12.26 -1.52 -10.33
CA SER A 500 -11.86 -1.26 -11.72
C SER A 500 -10.34 -1.25 -11.89
N PHE A 501 -9.79 -2.28 -12.51
CA PHE A 501 -8.40 -2.26 -12.99
C PHE A 501 -8.34 -1.36 -14.23
N PRO A 502 -7.36 -0.44 -14.34
CA PRO A 502 -7.20 0.36 -15.54
C PRO A 502 -6.87 -0.60 -16.68
N HIS A 503 -7.75 -0.68 -17.68
CA HIS A 503 -7.48 -1.45 -18.88
C HIS A 503 -6.30 -0.82 -19.63
N PHE A 504 -5.36 -1.68 -20.04
CA PHE A 504 -4.25 -1.33 -20.92
C PHE A 504 -4.76 -0.45 -22.06
N VAL A 505 -4.10 0.69 -22.31
CA VAL A 505 -4.46 1.59 -23.43
C VAL A 505 -4.23 0.81 -24.72
N LYS A 506 -5.29 0.23 -25.26
CA LYS A 506 -5.33 -0.45 -26.57
C LYS A 506 -5.66 0.57 -27.66
N ASP A 507 -5.70 0.11 -28.91
CA ASP A 507 -6.11 0.91 -30.08
C ASP A 507 -7.41 1.72 -29.87
N GLU A 508 -8.32 1.25 -29.02
CA GLU A 508 -9.56 1.96 -28.62
C GLU A 508 -9.33 3.25 -27.83
N GLY A 509 -8.12 3.51 -27.32
CA GLY A 509 -7.74 4.73 -26.61
C GLY A 509 -6.96 5.76 -27.45
N LEU A 510 -6.59 5.42 -28.69
CA LEU A 510 -5.81 6.29 -29.57
C LEU A 510 -6.74 7.19 -30.39
N VAL A 511 -6.39 8.48 -30.50
CA VAL A 511 -7.18 9.51 -31.21
C VAL A 511 -6.25 10.31 -32.12
N GLY A 512 -6.72 10.72 -33.31
CA GLY A 512 -5.98 11.59 -34.23
C GLY A 512 -4.75 11.00 -34.95
N ILE A 513 -4.41 9.72 -34.76
CA ILE A 513 -3.17 9.14 -35.30
C ILE A 513 -3.27 8.60 -36.73
N GLU A 514 -4.47 8.48 -37.30
CA GLU A 514 -4.73 7.70 -38.53
C GLU A 514 -3.93 8.18 -39.75
N LYS A 515 -3.89 9.50 -39.95
CA LYS A 515 -3.20 10.14 -41.08
C LYS A 515 -1.70 9.85 -41.04
N ASN A 516 -1.08 10.12 -39.89
CA ASN A 516 0.36 9.95 -39.68
C ASN A 516 0.76 8.47 -39.70
N ARG A 517 -0.11 7.59 -39.21
CA ARG A 517 0.08 6.14 -39.31
C ARG A 517 0.15 5.68 -40.76
N LYS A 518 -0.81 6.09 -41.61
CA LYS A 518 -0.80 5.73 -43.04
C LYS A 518 0.44 6.24 -43.76
N LEU A 519 0.91 7.43 -43.42
CA LEU A 519 2.13 8.02 -43.96
C LEU A 519 3.36 7.17 -43.61
N LEU A 520 3.55 6.87 -42.33
CA LEU A 520 4.67 6.05 -41.84
C LEU A 520 4.64 4.63 -42.42
N SER A 521 3.48 3.97 -42.43
CA SER A 521 3.32 2.66 -43.08
C SER A 521 3.67 2.75 -44.57
N GLY A 522 3.27 3.81 -45.28
CA GLY A 522 3.63 4.02 -46.68
C GLY A 522 5.13 4.11 -46.91
N TRP A 523 5.87 4.83 -46.07
CA TRP A 523 7.32 4.96 -46.17
C TRP A 523 8.07 3.65 -45.90
N LEU A 524 7.51 2.74 -45.11
CA LEU A 524 8.12 1.43 -44.88
C LEU A 524 8.16 0.56 -46.15
N TYR A 525 7.20 0.74 -47.06
CA TYR A 525 7.06 -0.05 -48.30
C TYR A 525 7.54 0.69 -49.56
N SER A 526 8.33 1.75 -49.43
CA SER A 526 8.93 2.39 -50.61
C SER A 526 9.82 1.41 -51.39
N ASP A 527 9.83 1.51 -52.72
CA ASP A 527 10.63 0.66 -53.63
C ASP A 527 12.14 0.98 -53.62
N GLU A 528 12.63 1.68 -52.58
CA GLU A 528 14.03 2.06 -52.44
C GLU A 528 14.94 0.85 -52.19
N LEU A 529 15.97 0.73 -53.04
CA LEU A 529 16.97 -0.36 -53.01
C LEU A 529 17.95 -0.27 -51.82
N TYR A 530 18.05 0.89 -51.17
CA TYR A 530 19.01 1.17 -50.09
C TYR A 530 18.34 1.24 -48.70
N SER A 531 19.15 1.21 -47.65
CA SER A 531 18.72 1.45 -46.27
C SER A 531 18.18 2.87 -46.13
N THR A 532 16.98 3.00 -45.57
CA THR A 532 16.26 4.27 -45.46
C THR A 532 16.13 4.67 -43.99
N VAL A 533 16.43 5.92 -43.67
CA VAL A 533 16.23 6.51 -42.34
C VAL A 533 14.96 7.37 -42.36
N ILE A 534 14.01 7.03 -41.50
CA ILE A 534 12.77 7.76 -41.29
C ILE A 534 12.87 8.45 -39.94
N THR A 535 12.59 9.75 -39.85
CA THR A 535 12.62 10.48 -38.58
C THR A 535 11.24 10.97 -38.19
N VAL A 536 10.89 10.83 -36.91
CA VAL A 536 9.69 11.40 -36.31
C VAL A 536 10.11 12.38 -35.22
N SER A 537 9.91 13.68 -35.46
CA SER A 537 10.27 14.76 -34.55
C SER A 537 9.06 15.41 -33.88
N GLY A 538 9.29 16.24 -32.87
CA GLY A 538 8.26 17.02 -32.19
C GLY A 538 8.53 17.17 -30.69
N MET A 539 7.80 18.07 -30.03
CA MET A 539 7.93 18.32 -28.60
C MET A 539 7.64 17.08 -27.73
N GLY A 540 8.12 17.11 -26.48
CA GLY A 540 7.89 16.05 -25.50
C GLY A 540 6.39 15.88 -25.19
N GLY A 541 5.92 14.63 -25.04
CA GLY A 541 4.52 14.36 -24.70
C GLY A 541 3.52 14.37 -25.86
N LEU A 542 3.95 14.60 -27.11
CA LEU A 542 3.10 14.56 -28.31
C LEU A 542 2.69 13.15 -28.79
N GLY A 543 3.25 12.08 -28.21
CA GLY A 543 2.90 10.71 -28.59
C GLY A 543 3.72 10.10 -29.74
N LYS A 544 4.92 10.62 -30.02
CA LYS A 544 5.84 10.09 -31.05
C LYS A 544 6.09 8.58 -30.90
N SER A 545 6.53 8.15 -29.72
CA SER A 545 6.79 6.74 -29.43
C SER A 545 5.50 5.91 -29.50
N THR A 546 4.35 6.48 -29.12
CA THR A 546 3.03 5.83 -29.26
C THR A 546 2.66 5.59 -30.72
N LEU A 547 2.85 6.58 -31.59
CA LEU A 547 2.61 6.46 -33.03
C LEU A 547 3.55 5.42 -33.66
N VAL A 548 4.85 5.52 -33.39
CA VAL A 548 5.84 4.58 -33.93
C VAL A 548 5.65 3.18 -33.38
N ALA A 549 5.24 3.02 -32.11
CA ALA A 549 4.90 1.72 -31.53
C ALA A 549 3.70 1.11 -32.24
N ASN A 550 2.66 1.91 -32.53
CA ASN A 550 1.50 1.45 -33.28
C ASN A 550 1.88 0.93 -34.68
N VAL A 551 2.71 1.67 -35.40
CA VAL A 551 3.21 1.26 -36.73
C VAL A 551 4.12 0.05 -36.62
N TYR A 552 5.12 0.09 -35.74
CA TYR A 552 6.09 -0.98 -35.54
C TYR A 552 5.41 -2.31 -35.20
N GLU A 553 4.47 -2.32 -34.26
CA GLU A 553 3.78 -3.54 -33.84
C GLU A 553 2.97 -4.17 -34.98
N ARG A 554 2.39 -3.35 -35.87
CA ARG A 554 1.63 -3.81 -37.05
C ARG A 554 2.53 -4.30 -38.18
N GLU A 555 3.66 -3.63 -38.40
CA GLU A 555 4.48 -3.81 -39.60
C GLU A 555 5.67 -4.74 -39.37
N LYS A 556 6.14 -4.93 -38.13
CA LYS A 556 7.32 -5.74 -37.81
C LYS A 556 7.26 -7.18 -38.33
N VAL A 557 6.06 -7.75 -38.48
CA VAL A 557 5.85 -9.10 -39.03
C VAL A 557 6.31 -9.23 -40.48
N ASN A 558 6.37 -8.11 -41.22
CA ASN A 558 6.84 -8.06 -42.59
C ASN A 558 8.37 -7.90 -42.71
N PHE A 559 9.07 -7.76 -41.57
CA PHE A 559 10.52 -7.61 -41.50
C PHE A 559 11.14 -8.79 -40.71
N PRO A 560 11.89 -9.69 -41.39
CA PRO A 560 12.52 -10.86 -40.76
C PRO A 560 13.42 -10.54 -39.57
N VAL A 561 14.05 -9.36 -39.57
CA VAL A 561 14.77 -8.83 -38.43
C VAL A 561 14.10 -7.54 -37.98
N HIS A 562 13.75 -7.43 -36.71
CA HIS A 562 13.20 -6.20 -36.18
C HIS A 562 13.67 -5.97 -34.75
N ALA A 563 13.93 -4.70 -34.40
CA ALA A 563 14.37 -4.36 -33.05
C ALA A 563 13.85 -2.98 -32.67
N TRP A 564 13.32 -2.86 -31.45
CA TRP A 564 13.02 -1.59 -30.82
C TRP A 564 14.04 -1.31 -29.74
N ILE A 565 14.75 -0.19 -29.81
CA ILE A 565 15.73 0.22 -28.82
C ILE A 565 15.44 1.65 -28.40
N VAL A 566 15.25 1.84 -27.10
CA VAL A 566 15.22 3.18 -26.52
C VAL A 566 16.64 3.65 -26.26
N VAL A 567 16.96 4.82 -26.79
CA VAL A 567 18.28 5.45 -26.76
C VAL A 567 18.30 6.48 -25.64
N SER A 568 19.12 6.24 -24.63
CA SER A 568 19.33 7.21 -23.55
C SER A 568 20.17 8.40 -24.03
N GLN A 569 20.01 9.56 -23.38
CA GLN A 569 20.76 10.80 -23.67
C GLN A 569 22.25 10.61 -23.91
N ILE A 570 22.90 9.81 -23.07
CA ILE A 570 24.33 9.48 -23.18
C ILE A 570 24.44 7.97 -23.42
N CYS A 571 24.33 7.55 -24.68
CA CYS A 571 24.46 6.15 -25.08
C CYS A 571 25.79 5.92 -25.84
N PRO A 572 26.78 5.24 -25.25
CA PRO A 572 27.98 4.86 -25.98
C PRO A 572 27.66 3.77 -27.01
N ALA A 573 28.38 3.78 -28.13
CA ALA A 573 28.05 2.95 -29.29
C ALA A 573 28.10 1.44 -28.99
N ASP A 574 29.03 1.00 -28.15
CA ASP A 574 29.13 -0.40 -27.71
C ASP A 574 27.86 -0.86 -26.97
N ALA A 575 27.37 -0.07 -26.02
CA ALA A 575 26.17 -0.42 -25.25
C ALA A 575 24.94 -0.53 -26.16
N LEU A 576 24.82 0.35 -27.16
CA LEU A 576 23.74 0.33 -28.14
C LEU A 576 23.82 -0.91 -29.04
N LEU A 577 25.01 -1.21 -29.59
CA LEU A 577 25.24 -2.39 -30.44
C LEU A 577 25.02 -3.70 -29.67
N ARG A 578 25.42 -3.78 -28.40
CA ARG A 578 25.16 -4.94 -27.53
C ARG A 578 23.67 -5.18 -27.33
N LYS A 579 22.90 -4.13 -27.02
CA LYS A 579 21.43 -4.22 -26.90
C LYS A 579 20.79 -4.69 -28.20
N LEU A 580 21.28 -4.18 -29.33
CA LEU A 580 20.82 -4.56 -30.65
C LEU A 580 21.12 -6.04 -30.95
N LEU A 581 22.35 -6.48 -30.72
CA LEU A 581 22.75 -7.89 -30.87
C LEU A 581 21.96 -8.81 -29.98
N TRP A 582 21.71 -8.43 -28.73
CA TRP A 582 20.90 -9.24 -27.83
C TRP A 582 19.46 -9.40 -28.36
N LYS A 583 18.87 -8.34 -28.92
CA LYS A 583 17.53 -8.41 -29.53
C LYS A 583 17.50 -9.22 -30.81
N ILE A 584 18.49 -9.06 -31.70
CA ILE A 584 18.57 -9.77 -32.97
C ILE A 584 18.98 -11.23 -32.78
N GLY A 585 19.93 -11.51 -31.89
CA GLY A 585 20.47 -12.85 -31.61
C GLY A 585 19.42 -13.80 -31.02
N ASN A 586 18.47 -13.29 -30.25
CA ASN A 586 17.29 -14.05 -29.80
C ASN A 586 16.35 -14.45 -30.96
N MET A 587 16.40 -13.74 -32.09
CA MET A 587 15.62 -14.04 -33.30
C MET A 587 16.41 -14.90 -34.29
N VAL A 588 17.74 -14.87 -34.23
CA VAL A 588 18.66 -15.54 -35.16
C VAL A 588 19.81 -16.22 -34.40
N PRO A 589 19.63 -17.47 -33.95
CA PRO A 589 20.68 -18.26 -33.32
C PRO A 589 21.88 -18.46 -34.27
N PRO A 590 23.11 -18.69 -33.76
CA PRO A 590 23.50 -18.76 -32.33
C PRO A 590 23.71 -17.37 -31.71
N VAL A 591 23.48 -17.25 -30.40
CA VAL A 591 23.88 -16.05 -29.64
C VAL A 591 25.38 -16.17 -29.34
N PRO A 592 26.21 -15.12 -29.59
CA PRO A 592 27.63 -15.20 -29.29
C PRO A 592 27.88 -15.44 -27.79
N LEU A 593 28.75 -16.39 -27.47
CA LEU A 593 29.03 -16.84 -26.09
C LEU A 593 29.75 -15.79 -25.22
N GLU A 594 30.33 -14.74 -25.83
CA GLU A 594 31.10 -13.70 -25.13
C GLU A 594 30.79 -12.27 -25.62
N ILE A 595 29.51 -11.93 -25.83
CA ILE A 595 29.12 -10.57 -26.25
C ILE A 595 29.79 -9.53 -25.36
N ASP A 596 29.76 -9.71 -24.03
CA ASP A 596 30.30 -8.78 -23.01
C ASP A 596 31.77 -8.40 -23.19
N LYS A 597 32.58 -9.23 -23.86
CA LYS A 597 34.01 -8.97 -24.09
C LYS A 597 34.32 -8.30 -25.43
N MET A 598 33.37 -8.25 -26.36
CA MET A 598 33.54 -7.70 -27.71
C MET A 598 33.75 -6.18 -27.71
N ASP A 599 34.70 -5.69 -28.50
CA ASP A 599 34.85 -4.25 -28.68
C ASP A 599 33.81 -3.68 -29.68
N VAL A 600 33.79 -2.36 -29.89
CA VAL A 600 32.83 -1.72 -30.81
C VAL A 600 32.96 -2.27 -32.25
N HIS A 601 34.16 -2.59 -32.70
CA HIS A 601 34.39 -3.09 -34.05
C HIS A 601 33.85 -4.51 -34.20
N ASP A 602 34.13 -5.39 -33.23
CA ASP A 602 33.60 -6.75 -33.17
C ASP A 602 32.07 -6.75 -33.13
N LEU A 603 31.48 -5.89 -32.28
CA LEU A 603 30.03 -5.73 -32.17
C LEU A 603 29.40 -5.28 -33.49
N LYS A 604 30.02 -4.34 -34.22
CA LYS A 604 29.55 -3.91 -35.55
C LYS A 604 29.60 -5.05 -36.56
N ALA A 605 30.69 -5.83 -36.57
CA ALA A 605 30.87 -6.94 -37.49
C ALA A 605 29.80 -8.03 -37.26
N GLU A 606 29.55 -8.39 -36.00
CA GLU A 606 28.52 -9.36 -35.64
C GLU A 606 27.11 -8.86 -36.01
N VAL A 607 26.80 -7.57 -35.78
CA VAL A 607 25.50 -7.00 -36.20
C VAL A 607 25.35 -7.11 -37.71
N ASN A 608 26.39 -6.74 -38.47
CA ASN A 608 26.36 -6.80 -39.93
C ASN A 608 26.15 -8.24 -40.42
N GLU A 609 26.86 -9.22 -39.85
CA GLU A 609 26.70 -10.64 -40.17
C GLU A 609 25.26 -11.13 -39.93
N LYS A 610 24.66 -10.78 -38.78
CA LYS A 610 23.29 -11.16 -38.45
C LYS A 610 22.23 -10.53 -39.35
N LEU A 611 22.53 -9.35 -39.89
CA LEU A 611 21.66 -8.59 -40.79
C LEU A 611 21.89 -8.93 -42.28
N GLN A 612 22.93 -9.69 -42.61
CA GLN A 612 23.33 -9.97 -43.98
C GLN A 612 22.18 -10.58 -44.82
N ASN A 613 21.90 -9.96 -45.98
CA ASN A 613 20.84 -10.35 -46.93
C ASN A 613 19.40 -10.39 -46.35
N ARG A 614 19.09 -9.62 -45.30
CA ARG A 614 17.76 -9.59 -44.67
C ARG A 614 17.22 -8.17 -44.59
N LYS A 615 15.93 -7.99 -44.89
CA LYS A 615 15.22 -6.74 -44.59
C LYS A 615 15.11 -6.58 -43.08
N CYS A 616 15.43 -5.40 -42.56
CA CYS A 616 15.28 -5.11 -41.15
C CYS A 616 14.43 -3.87 -40.86
N LEU A 617 13.72 -3.88 -39.74
CA LEU A 617 13.01 -2.74 -39.18
C LEU A 617 13.57 -2.42 -37.79
N ILE A 618 14.36 -1.35 -37.70
CA ILE A 618 15.03 -0.96 -36.45
C ILE A 618 14.45 0.38 -35.99
N VAL A 619 13.91 0.42 -34.78
CA VAL A 619 13.46 1.65 -34.13
C VAL A 619 14.50 2.08 -33.11
N LEU A 620 15.01 3.30 -33.26
CA LEU A 620 15.83 4.02 -32.29
C LEU A 620 14.97 5.12 -31.68
N ASP A 621 14.43 4.85 -30.49
CA ASP A 621 13.45 5.72 -29.83
C ASP A 621 14.16 6.73 -28.89
N ASP A 622 13.72 7.99 -28.93
CA ASP A 622 14.21 9.14 -28.15
C ASP A 622 15.70 9.48 -28.38
N VAL A 623 16.16 9.56 -29.64
CA VAL A 623 17.54 9.94 -29.98
C VAL A 623 17.80 11.42 -29.75
N TRP A 624 18.86 11.74 -28.99
CA TRP A 624 19.21 13.12 -28.60
C TRP A 624 20.25 13.78 -29.49
N GLU A 625 21.23 13.02 -29.99
CA GLU A 625 22.39 13.53 -30.74
C GLU A 625 22.60 12.65 -31.98
N GLN A 626 22.91 13.27 -33.13
CA GLN A 626 23.06 12.57 -34.41
C GLN A 626 24.23 11.58 -34.40
N GLU A 627 25.28 11.90 -33.64
CA GLU A 627 26.51 11.12 -33.52
C GLU A 627 26.24 9.69 -33.04
N VAL A 628 25.17 9.47 -32.28
CA VAL A 628 24.80 8.12 -31.80
C VAL A 628 24.53 7.21 -32.99
N TYR A 629 23.74 7.66 -33.96
CA TYR A 629 23.47 6.90 -35.18
C TYR A 629 24.71 6.81 -36.06
N PHE A 630 25.43 7.91 -36.29
CA PHE A 630 26.64 7.89 -37.12
C PHE A 630 27.72 6.94 -36.59
N LYS A 631 27.80 6.72 -35.27
CA LYS A 631 28.74 5.74 -34.71
C LYS A 631 28.37 4.30 -35.02
N ILE A 632 27.11 3.98 -35.29
CA ILE A 632 26.63 2.62 -35.53
C ILE A 632 26.18 2.38 -36.98
N HIS A 633 26.01 3.43 -37.79
CA HIS A 633 25.38 3.32 -39.11
C HIS A 633 26.10 2.37 -40.08
N ASP A 634 27.43 2.24 -39.97
CA ASP A 634 28.22 1.29 -40.77
C ASP A 634 27.78 -0.16 -40.56
N ALA A 635 27.26 -0.50 -39.37
CA ALA A 635 26.74 -1.84 -39.09
C ALA A 635 25.47 -2.17 -39.90
N PHE A 636 24.85 -1.16 -40.53
CA PHE A 636 23.64 -1.28 -41.35
C PHE A 636 23.89 -1.07 -42.85
N GLN A 637 25.13 -0.81 -43.27
CA GLN A 637 25.48 -0.60 -44.67
C GLN A 637 25.51 -1.94 -45.43
N ASN A 638 25.02 -1.95 -46.68
CA ASN A 638 24.94 -3.09 -47.61
C ASN A 638 23.80 -4.10 -47.40
N HIS A 639 22.72 -3.75 -46.69
CA HIS A 639 21.53 -4.60 -46.57
C HIS A 639 20.42 -4.14 -47.52
N GLN A 640 19.74 -5.08 -48.19
CA GLN A 640 18.61 -4.75 -49.06
C GLN A 640 17.44 -4.23 -48.21
N ALA A 641 17.05 -2.98 -48.44
CA ALA A 641 15.83 -2.37 -47.93
C ALA A 641 15.65 -2.38 -46.39
N SER A 642 16.70 -2.06 -45.62
CA SER A 642 16.55 -1.77 -44.18
C SER A 642 15.74 -0.49 -43.96
N ARG A 643 14.90 -0.49 -42.93
CA ARG A 643 14.10 0.67 -42.50
C ARG A 643 14.48 1.01 -41.06
N ILE A 644 15.06 2.18 -40.87
CA ILE A 644 15.48 2.66 -39.56
C ILE A 644 14.59 3.83 -39.18
N ILE A 645 13.75 3.66 -38.17
CA ILE A 645 12.90 4.74 -37.64
C ILE A 645 13.60 5.36 -36.44
N ILE A 646 13.77 6.67 -36.45
CA ILE A 646 14.33 7.45 -35.35
C ILE A 646 13.24 8.37 -34.79
N THR A 647 12.95 8.30 -33.50
CA THR A 647 12.13 9.34 -32.84
C THR A 647 13.04 10.31 -32.10
N THR A 648 12.71 11.60 -32.13
CA THR A 648 13.55 12.63 -31.48
C THR A 648 12.76 13.88 -31.07
N ARG A 649 13.33 14.66 -30.15
CA ARG A 649 12.85 16.01 -29.77
C ARG A 649 13.72 17.12 -30.37
N LYS A 650 14.74 16.76 -31.15
CA LYS A 650 15.78 17.68 -31.61
C LYS A 650 15.73 17.83 -33.11
N ASP A 651 15.55 19.05 -33.58
CA ASP A 651 15.40 19.36 -35.01
C ASP A 651 16.59 18.90 -35.84
N HIS A 652 17.80 19.06 -35.30
CA HIS A 652 19.02 18.58 -35.96
C HIS A 652 18.96 17.06 -36.16
N VAL A 653 18.59 16.24 -35.16
CA VAL A 653 18.40 14.79 -35.34
C VAL A 653 17.27 14.48 -36.34
N GLY A 654 16.21 15.27 -36.35
CA GLY A 654 15.13 15.15 -37.34
C GLY A 654 15.62 15.29 -38.78
N ALA A 655 16.53 16.25 -39.02
CA ALA A 655 17.14 16.52 -40.32
C ALA A 655 18.07 15.42 -40.86
N MET A 656 18.24 14.30 -40.14
CA MET A 656 18.97 13.14 -40.65
C MET A 656 18.23 12.37 -41.74
N ALA A 657 16.90 12.46 -41.78
CA ALA A 657 16.09 11.90 -42.85
C ALA A 657 15.95 12.91 -44.01
N SER A 658 15.63 12.39 -45.20
CA SER A 658 15.21 13.23 -46.31
C SER A 658 13.89 13.95 -45.98
N LEU A 659 13.62 15.10 -46.61
CA LEU A 659 12.37 15.86 -46.42
C LEU A 659 11.11 15.00 -46.63
N ASP A 660 11.18 14.03 -47.55
CA ASP A 660 10.06 13.11 -47.86
C ASP A 660 9.88 11.98 -46.84
N GLN A 661 10.80 11.83 -45.87
CA GLN A 661 10.83 10.78 -44.84
C GLN A 661 10.97 11.36 -43.43
N HIS A 662 10.73 12.66 -43.29
CA HIS A 662 10.68 13.39 -42.04
C HIS A 662 9.24 13.70 -41.67
N LEU A 663 8.79 13.23 -40.50
CA LEU A 663 7.49 13.54 -39.93
C LEU A 663 7.66 14.41 -38.68
N GLU A 664 7.30 15.68 -38.79
CA GLU A 664 7.12 16.54 -37.63
C GLU A 664 5.71 16.34 -37.06
N LEU A 665 5.63 15.87 -35.82
CA LEU A 665 4.35 15.57 -35.17
C LEU A 665 3.76 16.86 -34.56
N GLU A 666 2.55 17.21 -34.99
CA GLU A 666 1.81 18.37 -34.47
C GLU A 666 0.93 17.99 -33.25
N PRO A 667 0.57 18.95 -32.39
CA PRO A 667 -0.43 18.75 -31.35
C PRO A 667 -1.80 18.31 -31.91
N LEU A 668 -2.59 17.59 -31.09
CA LEU A 668 -3.95 17.19 -31.47
C LEU A 668 -4.83 18.42 -31.72
N ASP A 669 -5.71 18.31 -32.71
CA ASP A 669 -6.72 19.32 -32.97
C ASP A 669 -7.78 19.34 -31.85
N GLY A 670 -8.56 20.42 -31.78
CA GLY A 670 -9.55 20.61 -30.71
C GLY A 670 -10.53 19.44 -30.53
N PRO A 671 -11.15 18.91 -31.61
CA PRO A 671 -12.03 17.76 -31.53
C PRO A 671 -11.35 16.50 -30.99
N ASP A 672 -10.18 16.12 -31.52
CA ASP A 672 -9.46 14.92 -31.09
C ASP A 672 -8.92 15.06 -29.66
N ALA A 673 -8.45 16.25 -29.30
CA ALA A 673 -8.01 16.58 -27.95
C ALA A 673 -9.16 16.47 -26.93
N PHE A 674 -10.34 16.98 -27.26
CA PHE A 674 -11.52 16.90 -26.40
C PHE A 674 -12.05 15.47 -26.27
N ASP A 675 -12.04 14.70 -27.36
CA ASP A 675 -12.40 13.28 -27.33
C ASP A 675 -11.45 12.48 -26.44
N LEU A 676 -10.13 12.67 -26.59
CA LEU A 676 -9.12 12.04 -25.73
C LEU A 676 -9.32 12.40 -24.25
N PHE A 677 -9.60 13.67 -23.95
CA PHE A 677 -9.93 14.12 -22.60
C PHE A 677 -11.15 13.40 -22.04
N CYS A 678 -12.24 13.33 -22.81
CA CYS A 678 -13.50 12.72 -22.40
C CYS A 678 -13.36 11.22 -22.12
N ARG A 679 -12.64 10.49 -22.99
CA ARG A 679 -12.31 9.07 -22.79
C ARG A 679 -11.61 8.83 -21.46
N ARG A 680 -10.79 9.79 -21.00
CA ARG A 680 -10.07 9.66 -19.73
C ARG A 680 -10.87 10.14 -18.52
N ALA A 681 -11.43 11.34 -18.58
CA ALA A 681 -12.18 11.96 -17.48
C ALA A 681 -13.49 11.21 -17.17
N PHE A 682 -14.12 10.61 -18.17
CA PHE A 682 -15.41 9.93 -18.06
C PHE A 682 -15.32 8.44 -18.44
N HIS A 683 -14.19 7.80 -18.15
CA HIS A 683 -13.96 6.37 -18.44
C HIS A 683 -15.02 5.44 -17.84
N ASN A 684 -15.61 5.81 -16.70
CA ASN A 684 -16.68 5.06 -16.03
C ASN A 684 -18.05 5.09 -16.74
N LYS A 685 -18.20 5.93 -17.78
CA LYS A 685 -19.42 5.99 -18.59
C LYS A 685 -19.26 5.17 -19.86
N LYS A 686 -20.26 4.36 -20.19
CA LYS A 686 -20.27 3.48 -21.38
C LYS A 686 -20.05 4.21 -22.71
N ASP A 687 -20.43 5.47 -22.82
CA ASP A 687 -20.28 6.30 -24.02
C ASP A 687 -19.11 7.28 -23.93
N HIS A 688 -18.39 7.30 -22.80
CA HIS A 688 -17.31 8.23 -22.49
C HIS A 688 -17.66 9.71 -22.69
N LYS A 689 -18.96 10.07 -22.74
CA LYS A 689 -19.38 11.43 -23.07
C LYS A 689 -19.29 12.34 -21.86
N CYS A 690 -18.80 13.55 -22.11
CA CYS A 690 -18.85 14.65 -21.16
C CYS A 690 -20.32 15.00 -20.83
N PRO A 691 -20.73 14.99 -19.53
CA PRO A 691 -22.03 15.50 -19.14
C PRO A 691 -22.15 17.00 -19.46
N LYS A 692 -23.34 17.44 -19.88
CA LYS A 692 -23.59 18.82 -20.35
C LYS A 692 -23.15 19.89 -19.35
N GLU A 693 -23.31 19.63 -18.06
CA GLU A 693 -22.93 20.56 -16.99
C GLU A 693 -21.40 20.77 -16.86
N PHE A 694 -20.59 19.85 -17.39
CA PHE A 694 -19.12 19.94 -17.40
C PHE A 694 -18.56 20.40 -18.76
N GLU A 695 -19.39 20.50 -19.80
CA GLU A 695 -18.92 20.63 -21.18
C GLU A 695 -18.14 21.94 -21.41
N GLU A 696 -18.61 23.07 -20.89
CA GLU A 696 -17.95 24.39 -21.05
C GLU A 696 -16.60 24.47 -20.32
N ILE A 697 -16.57 24.01 -19.06
CA ILE A 697 -15.32 24.00 -18.28
C ILE A 697 -14.33 22.97 -18.81
N ALA A 698 -14.81 21.80 -19.28
CA ALA A 698 -13.98 20.78 -19.88
C ALA A 698 -13.29 21.30 -21.15
N LYS A 699 -14.02 22.00 -22.03
CA LYS A 699 -13.42 22.65 -23.22
C LYS A 699 -12.36 23.67 -22.81
N SER A 700 -12.67 24.54 -21.85
CA SER A 700 -11.72 25.53 -21.33
C SER A 700 -10.43 24.89 -20.76
N ILE A 701 -10.53 23.74 -20.09
CA ILE A 701 -9.37 23.00 -19.56
C ILE A 701 -8.58 22.32 -20.69
N VAL A 702 -9.24 21.72 -21.67
CA VAL A 702 -8.59 21.09 -22.83
C VAL A 702 -7.85 22.12 -23.67
N ASP A 703 -8.41 23.31 -23.86
CA ASP A 703 -7.76 24.40 -24.60
C ASP A 703 -6.42 24.80 -23.95
N ARG A 704 -6.34 24.75 -22.61
CA ARG A 704 -5.09 25.00 -21.86
C ARG A 704 -4.04 23.90 -22.01
N CYS A 705 -4.42 22.72 -22.49
CA CYS A 705 -3.48 21.63 -22.76
C CYS A 705 -2.80 21.78 -24.12
N HIS A 706 -3.22 22.74 -24.96
CA HIS A 706 -2.65 23.04 -26.27
C HIS A 706 -2.44 21.77 -27.14
N GLY A 707 -3.42 20.87 -27.13
CA GLY A 707 -3.39 19.63 -27.93
C GLY A 707 -2.35 18.58 -27.51
N HIS A 708 -1.65 18.74 -26.37
CA HIS A 708 -0.62 17.78 -25.95
C HIS A 708 -1.24 16.54 -25.27
N PRO A 709 -1.15 15.33 -25.87
CA PRO A 709 -1.80 14.13 -25.35
C PRO A 709 -1.44 13.79 -23.90
N LEU A 710 -0.17 13.88 -23.51
CA LEU A 710 0.25 13.58 -22.14
C LEU A 710 -0.38 14.54 -21.12
N ALA A 711 -0.46 15.82 -21.43
CA ALA A 711 -1.09 16.82 -20.58
C ALA A 711 -2.61 16.56 -20.47
N ILE A 712 -3.27 16.31 -21.60
CA ILE A 712 -4.71 16.00 -21.70
C ILE A 712 -5.06 14.77 -20.86
N VAL A 713 -4.32 13.67 -21.03
CA VAL A 713 -4.59 12.42 -20.30
C VAL A 713 -4.30 12.59 -18.81
N THR A 714 -3.25 13.33 -18.44
CA THR A 714 -2.93 13.60 -17.03
C THR A 714 -4.03 14.41 -16.35
N ILE A 715 -4.46 15.53 -16.95
CA ILE A 715 -5.50 16.38 -16.35
C ILE A 715 -6.87 15.70 -16.39
N GLY A 716 -7.19 14.96 -17.46
CA GLY A 716 -8.42 14.16 -17.53
C GLY A 716 -8.45 13.08 -16.46
N SER A 717 -7.31 12.43 -16.19
CA SER A 717 -7.20 11.44 -15.10
C SER A 717 -7.38 12.08 -13.73
N LEU A 718 -6.73 13.23 -13.48
CA LEU A 718 -6.86 13.99 -12.23
C LEU A 718 -8.33 14.38 -11.95
N LEU A 719 -9.06 14.77 -12.99
CA LEU A 719 -10.44 15.22 -12.89
C LEU A 719 -11.45 14.05 -12.83
N SER A 720 -11.07 12.85 -13.28
CA SER A 720 -11.94 11.67 -13.26
C SER A 720 -12.40 11.24 -11.86
N SER A 721 -11.59 11.54 -10.83
CA SER A 721 -11.90 11.26 -9.42
C SER A 721 -12.67 12.41 -8.73
N ARG A 722 -13.04 13.47 -9.46
CA ARG A 722 -13.62 14.71 -8.92
C ARG A 722 -15.03 14.96 -9.48
N PRO A 723 -16.09 14.54 -8.77
CA PRO A 723 -17.46 14.61 -9.30
C PRO A 723 -18.11 16.01 -9.21
N ARG A 724 -17.43 17.02 -8.65
CA ARG A 724 -18.02 18.35 -8.39
C ARG A 724 -17.45 19.40 -9.35
N ILE A 725 -18.34 20.13 -10.02
CA ILE A 725 -18.00 21.20 -10.97
C ILE A 725 -17.15 22.33 -10.35
N ASN A 726 -17.38 22.66 -9.07
CA ASN A 726 -16.61 23.70 -8.38
C ASN A 726 -15.10 23.38 -8.33
N ILE A 727 -14.75 22.10 -8.21
CA ILE A 727 -13.35 21.65 -8.18
C ILE A 727 -12.70 21.79 -9.57
N TRP A 728 -13.47 21.57 -10.64
CA TRP A 728 -13.02 21.79 -12.01
C TRP A 728 -12.73 23.28 -12.27
N ASN A 729 -13.62 24.16 -11.81
CA ASN A 729 -13.40 25.62 -11.88
C ASN A 729 -12.15 26.06 -11.11
N GLN A 730 -11.92 25.53 -9.92
CA GLN A 730 -10.70 25.80 -9.15
C GLN A 730 -9.44 25.33 -9.89
N THR A 731 -9.49 24.12 -10.48
CA THR A 731 -8.38 23.56 -11.27
C THR A 731 -8.07 24.45 -12.47
N TYR A 732 -9.10 24.93 -13.18
CA TYR A 732 -8.94 25.87 -14.29
C TYR A 732 -8.33 27.22 -13.86
N ASN A 733 -8.74 27.76 -12.71
CA ASN A 733 -8.18 29.01 -12.18
C ASN A 733 -6.69 28.84 -11.83
N GLN A 734 -6.32 27.74 -11.18
CA GLN A 734 -4.92 27.42 -10.89
C GLN A 734 -4.07 27.30 -12.16
N LEU A 735 -4.59 26.64 -13.20
CA LEU A 735 -3.94 26.58 -14.51
C LEU A 735 -3.81 27.96 -15.18
N SER A 736 -4.76 28.85 -14.93
CA SER A 736 -4.75 30.21 -15.49
C SER A 736 -3.73 31.13 -14.78
N GLU A 737 -3.45 30.88 -13.51
CA GLU A 737 -2.45 31.62 -12.71
C GLU A 737 -1.01 31.15 -12.99
N LEU A 738 -0.81 29.91 -13.44
CA LEU A 738 0.48 29.34 -13.83
C LEU A 738 0.90 29.84 -15.21
N SER A 739 1.26 31.13 -15.33
CA SER A 739 1.77 31.71 -16.57
C SER A 739 3.21 31.23 -16.86
N THR A 740 3.35 30.06 -17.47
CA THR A 740 4.66 29.53 -17.92
C THR A 740 4.67 29.25 -19.43
N ASN A 741 5.86 29.33 -20.04
CA ASN A 741 6.08 28.95 -21.45
C ASN A 741 6.05 27.42 -21.68
N ASP A 742 5.91 26.61 -20.62
CA ASP A 742 5.89 25.15 -20.66
C ASP A 742 4.61 24.62 -19.98
N HIS A 743 3.52 24.65 -20.73
CA HIS A 743 2.17 24.27 -20.28
C HIS A 743 2.08 22.80 -19.86
N VAL A 744 2.85 21.91 -20.51
CA VAL A 744 2.89 20.49 -20.16
C VAL A 744 3.47 20.36 -18.75
N ARG A 745 4.64 20.93 -18.48
CA ARG A 745 5.26 20.86 -17.16
C ARG A 745 4.38 21.47 -16.06
N ALA A 746 3.66 22.56 -16.35
CA ALA A 746 2.72 23.15 -15.40
C ALA A 746 1.58 22.18 -15.01
N ILE A 747 0.98 21.48 -15.98
CA ILE A 747 -0.08 20.49 -15.73
C ILE A 747 0.44 19.28 -14.96
N LEU A 748 1.63 18.77 -15.33
CA LEU A 748 2.25 17.66 -14.61
C LEU A 748 2.58 18.06 -13.16
N ASN A 749 3.08 19.28 -12.95
CA ASN A 749 3.38 19.80 -11.61
C ASN A 749 2.12 20.00 -10.77
N LEU A 750 1.02 20.47 -11.37
CA LEU A 750 -0.28 20.53 -10.71
C LEU A 750 -0.74 19.14 -10.23
N SER A 751 -0.59 18.12 -11.08
CA SER A 751 -0.92 16.74 -10.73
C SER A 751 -0.06 16.20 -9.57
N TYR A 752 1.24 16.54 -9.53
CA TYR A 752 2.14 16.22 -8.41
C TYR A 752 1.72 16.90 -7.11
N HIS A 753 1.42 18.21 -7.15
CA HIS A 753 0.99 18.94 -5.97
C HIS A 753 -0.37 18.46 -5.44
N ASP A 754 -1.17 17.77 -6.25
CA ASP A 754 -2.40 17.14 -5.77
C ASP A 754 -2.19 15.81 -5.03
N LEU A 755 -1.02 15.19 -5.13
CA LEU A 755 -0.74 13.93 -4.45
C LEU A 755 -0.68 14.11 -2.93
N SER A 756 -1.16 13.10 -2.20
CA SER A 756 -0.99 13.00 -0.74
C SER A 756 0.49 12.76 -0.37
N GLY A 757 0.86 13.07 0.88
CA GLY A 757 2.25 13.00 1.34
C GLY A 757 2.95 11.65 1.10
N ASP A 758 2.31 10.53 1.46
CA ASP A 758 2.86 9.18 1.26
C ASP A 758 3.06 8.88 -0.24
N LEU A 759 2.09 9.29 -1.06
CA LEU A 759 2.07 9.06 -2.51
C LEU A 759 3.13 9.88 -3.26
N ARG A 760 3.43 11.11 -2.79
CA ARG A 760 4.53 11.93 -3.32
C ARG A 760 5.88 11.26 -3.14
N ASN A 761 6.15 10.70 -1.96
CA ASN A 761 7.40 9.96 -1.72
C ASN A 761 7.52 8.75 -2.66
N CYS A 762 6.43 7.99 -2.83
CA CYS A 762 6.36 6.88 -3.79
C CYS A 762 6.67 7.35 -5.22
N PHE A 763 6.07 8.46 -5.67
CA PHE A 763 6.31 9.06 -6.98
C PHE A 763 7.76 9.52 -7.16
N LEU A 764 8.31 10.30 -6.22
CA LEU A 764 9.70 10.76 -6.29
C LEU A 764 10.69 9.60 -6.23
N TYR A 765 10.37 8.52 -5.53
CA TYR A 765 11.22 7.33 -5.48
C TYR A 765 11.33 6.62 -6.83
N CYS A 766 10.25 6.58 -7.61
CA CYS A 766 10.27 6.01 -8.96
C CYS A 766 11.23 6.75 -9.90
N SER A 767 11.49 8.04 -9.68
CA SER A 767 12.43 8.80 -10.53
C SER A 767 13.90 8.38 -10.33
N LEU A 768 14.20 7.69 -9.22
CA LEU A 768 15.53 7.18 -8.93
C LEU A 768 15.93 6.01 -9.84
N PHE A 769 14.99 5.33 -10.47
CA PHE A 769 15.31 4.30 -11.45
C PHE A 769 15.80 4.93 -12.76
N PRO A 770 16.59 4.21 -13.58
CA PRO A 770 17.02 4.69 -14.89
C PRO A 770 15.85 5.10 -15.78
N GLU A 771 16.15 5.92 -16.77
CA GLU A 771 15.23 6.24 -17.87
C GLU A 771 14.70 4.95 -18.53
N ASP A 772 13.37 4.91 -18.77
CA ASP A 772 12.64 3.76 -19.32
C ASP A 772 12.80 2.42 -18.59
N TYR A 773 13.26 2.43 -17.33
CA TYR A 773 13.43 1.22 -16.55
C TYR A 773 12.06 0.55 -16.23
N PRO A 774 11.83 -0.71 -16.62
CA PRO A 774 10.62 -1.44 -16.29
C PRO A 774 10.65 -1.85 -14.80
N MET A 775 9.85 -1.17 -13.98
CA MET A 775 9.72 -1.47 -12.57
C MET A 775 8.69 -2.59 -12.37
N SER A 776 9.11 -3.67 -11.70
CA SER A 776 8.20 -4.72 -11.24
C SER A 776 7.30 -4.18 -10.13
N ARG A 777 5.99 -4.45 -10.25
CA ARG A 777 4.99 -4.12 -9.22
C ARG A 777 5.40 -4.60 -7.84
N GLU A 778 5.77 -5.88 -7.73
CA GLU A 778 6.08 -6.49 -6.44
C GLU A 778 7.37 -5.92 -5.82
N SER A 779 8.39 -5.67 -6.64
CA SER A 779 9.64 -5.07 -6.17
C SER A 779 9.40 -3.65 -5.68
N LEU A 780 8.62 -2.85 -6.43
CA LEU A 780 8.33 -1.46 -6.08
C LEU A 780 7.55 -1.35 -4.77
N VAL A 781 6.54 -2.23 -4.57
CA VAL A 781 5.80 -2.34 -3.30
C VAL A 781 6.74 -2.66 -2.14
N ARG A 782 7.62 -3.66 -2.28
CA ARG A 782 8.59 -4.03 -1.22
C ARG A 782 9.57 -2.90 -0.91
N LEU A 783 10.04 -2.17 -1.93
CA LEU A 783 10.94 -1.03 -1.76
C LEU A 783 10.26 0.12 -1.01
N TRP A 784 9.02 0.49 -1.35
CA TRP A 784 8.28 1.54 -0.65
C TRP A 784 7.97 1.18 0.81
N VAL A 785 7.67 -0.09 1.08
CA VAL A 785 7.48 -0.60 2.45
C VAL A 785 8.81 -0.56 3.22
N ALA A 786 9.91 -0.94 2.59
CA ALA A 786 11.24 -0.88 3.21
C ALA A 786 11.64 0.57 3.56
N GLU A 787 11.47 1.50 2.63
CA GLU A 787 11.66 2.94 2.83
C GLU A 787 10.78 3.53 3.95
N GLY A 788 9.66 2.88 4.26
CA GLY A 788 8.70 3.36 5.25
C GLY A 788 7.82 4.50 4.72
N PHE A 789 7.67 4.63 3.40
CA PHE A 789 6.72 5.56 2.79
C PHE A 789 5.27 5.18 3.06
N VAL A 790 5.04 3.90 3.38
CA VAL A 790 3.71 3.35 3.58
C VAL A 790 3.61 2.73 4.97
N LEU A 791 2.62 3.19 5.74
CA LEU A 791 2.30 2.69 7.07
C LEU A 791 1.02 1.85 7.03
N SER A 792 0.89 0.88 7.93
CA SER A 792 -0.34 0.10 8.11
C SER A 792 -1.51 1.01 8.49
N ARG A 793 -2.67 0.81 7.85
CA ARG A 793 -3.91 1.56 8.11
C ARG A 793 -5.00 0.58 8.54
N GLU A 794 -5.52 0.74 9.75
CA GLU A 794 -6.59 -0.09 10.33
C GLU A 794 -6.30 -1.60 10.25
N LYS A 795 -6.90 -2.30 9.28
CA LYS A 795 -6.78 -3.75 9.02
C LYS A 795 -5.84 -4.11 7.85
N ASN A 796 -5.36 -3.12 7.09
CA ASN A 796 -4.59 -3.34 5.87
C ASN A 796 -3.09 -3.39 6.14
N THR A 797 -2.38 -4.31 5.49
CA THR A 797 -0.92 -4.40 5.60
C THR A 797 -0.23 -3.24 4.83
N PRO A 798 1.02 -2.90 5.18
CA PRO A 798 1.78 -1.89 4.41
C PRO A 798 1.88 -2.21 2.92
N GLU A 799 1.98 -3.49 2.56
CA GLU A 799 2.04 -3.97 1.18
C GLU A 799 0.72 -3.71 0.44
N GLU A 800 -0.43 -3.92 1.10
CA GLU A 800 -1.76 -3.63 0.54
C GLU A 800 -1.98 -2.13 0.32
N VAL A 801 -1.52 -1.28 1.26
CA VAL A 801 -1.59 0.18 1.10
C VAL A 801 -0.64 0.65 -0.01
N ALA A 802 0.54 0.04 -0.14
CA ALA A 802 1.51 0.36 -1.19
C ALA A 802 0.99 -0.04 -2.58
N GLU A 803 0.29 -1.17 -2.67
CA GLU A 803 -0.41 -1.59 -3.89
C GLU A 803 -1.45 -0.56 -4.33
N VAL A 804 -2.28 -0.06 -3.40
CA VAL A 804 -3.27 0.99 -3.69
C VAL A 804 -2.58 2.27 -4.16
N ASN A 805 -1.48 2.67 -3.53
CA ASN A 805 -0.71 3.84 -3.95
C ASN A 805 -0.14 3.68 -5.37
N LEU A 806 0.39 2.50 -5.71
CA LEU A 806 0.89 2.22 -7.05
C LEU A 806 -0.24 2.34 -8.09
N MET A 807 -1.38 1.73 -7.81
CA MET A 807 -2.53 1.81 -8.69
C MET A 807 -2.99 3.26 -8.86
N GLU A 808 -3.00 4.08 -7.82
CA GLU A 808 -3.35 5.51 -7.93
C GLU A 808 -2.38 6.28 -8.86
N LEU A 809 -1.07 6.04 -8.76
CA LEU A 809 -0.09 6.67 -9.68
C LEU A 809 -0.31 6.25 -11.13
N ILE A 810 -0.66 4.99 -11.37
CA ILE A 810 -1.02 4.48 -12.70
C ILE A 810 -2.32 5.11 -13.19
N HIS A 811 -3.35 5.17 -12.34
CA HIS A 811 -4.63 5.79 -12.67
C HIS A 811 -4.49 7.28 -13.00
N ARG A 812 -3.57 8.00 -12.35
CA ARG A 812 -3.25 9.41 -12.64
C ARG A 812 -2.37 9.62 -13.87
N ASN A 813 -2.01 8.56 -14.58
CA ASN A 813 -1.10 8.59 -15.73
C ASN A 813 0.31 9.13 -15.39
N MET A 814 0.74 8.93 -14.14
CA MET A 814 2.11 9.23 -13.70
C MET A 814 3.06 8.06 -13.92
N LEU A 815 2.52 6.85 -13.96
CA LEU A 815 3.22 5.63 -14.34
C LEU A 815 2.48 4.97 -15.51
N GLU A 816 3.23 4.53 -16.50
CA GLU A 816 2.77 3.82 -17.69
C GLU A 816 2.81 2.32 -17.43
N VAL A 817 1.71 1.62 -17.74
CA VAL A 817 1.66 0.15 -17.68
C VAL A 817 2.44 -0.42 -18.85
N VAL A 818 3.46 -1.25 -18.56
CA VAL A 818 4.28 -1.91 -19.57
C VAL A 818 3.71 -3.29 -19.89
N ASP A 819 3.36 -4.06 -18.85
CA ASP A 819 2.80 -5.40 -19.00
C ASP A 819 1.83 -5.73 -17.86
N CYS A 820 0.94 -6.68 -18.13
CA CYS A 820 0.02 -7.25 -17.15
C CYS A 820 0.36 -8.71 -16.88
N ASP A 821 0.11 -9.16 -15.66
CA ASP A 821 0.14 -10.56 -15.29
C ASP A 821 -1.02 -11.32 -15.95
N GLU A 822 -1.01 -12.63 -15.75
CA GLU A 822 -1.93 -13.56 -16.40
C GLU A 822 -3.36 -13.49 -15.83
N LEU A 823 -3.55 -12.74 -14.75
CA LEU A 823 -4.85 -12.40 -14.17
C LEU A 823 -5.36 -11.04 -14.70
N GLY A 824 -4.55 -10.34 -15.50
CA GLY A 824 -4.84 -9.00 -16.03
C GLY A 824 -4.50 -7.87 -15.07
N ARG A 825 -3.78 -8.13 -13.98
CA ARG A 825 -3.27 -7.10 -13.06
C ARG A 825 -1.98 -6.54 -13.61
N VAL A 826 -1.60 -5.31 -13.27
CA VAL A 826 -0.31 -4.75 -13.69
C VAL A 826 0.83 -5.62 -13.16
N SER A 827 1.74 -6.06 -14.02
CA SER A 827 2.96 -6.78 -13.62
C SER A 827 4.15 -5.84 -13.57
N THR A 828 4.27 -4.98 -14.58
CA THR A 828 5.38 -4.03 -14.73
C THR A 828 4.88 -2.67 -15.21
N CYS A 829 5.51 -1.61 -14.73
CA CYS A 829 5.23 -0.23 -15.11
C CYS A 829 6.52 0.57 -15.26
N LYS A 830 6.48 1.71 -15.97
CA LYS A 830 7.60 2.64 -16.10
C LYS A 830 7.14 4.09 -15.91
N MET A 831 8.07 4.99 -15.61
CA MET A 831 7.78 6.42 -15.53
C MET A 831 8.08 7.07 -16.89
N HIS A 832 7.18 7.92 -17.40
CA HIS A 832 7.43 8.67 -18.63
C HIS A 832 8.63 9.61 -18.48
N ASN A 833 9.47 9.77 -19.51
CA ASN A 833 10.72 10.53 -19.42
C ASN A 833 10.50 11.99 -18.96
N ILE A 834 9.49 12.68 -19.50
CA ILE A 834 9.18 14.07 -19.07
C ILE A 834 8.63 14.15 -17.63
N MET A 835 7.94 13.10 -17.16
CA MET A 835 7.50 12.98 -15.76
C MET A 835 8.70 12.73 -14.84
N ARG A 836 9.65 11.90 -15.29
CA ARG A 836 10.90 11.64 -14.58
C ARG A 836 11.74 12.91 -14.47
N ASP A 837 11.86 13.69 -15.53
CA ASP A 837 12.59 14.97 -15.53
C ASP A 837 12.00 15.96 -14.51
N LEU A 838 10.66 16.06 -14.46
CA LEU A 838 9.96 16.84 -13.44
C LEU A 838 10.24 16.30 -12.03
N ALA A 839 10.08 14.99 -11.84
CA ALA A 839 10.28 14.35 -10.54
C ALA A 839 11.73 14.46 -10.03
N LEU A 840 12.73 14.41 -10.92
CA LEU A 840 14.14 14.62 -10.58
C LEU A 840 14.44 16.07 -10.20
N SER A 841 13.85 17.04 -10.92
CA SER A 841 13.92 18.46 -10.56
C SER A 841 13.39 18.68 -9.15
N ILE A 842 12.19 18.18 -8.88
CA ILE A 842 11.54 18.28 -7.57
C ILE A 842 12.35 17.52 -6.52
N ALA A 843 12.84 16.32 -6.80
CA ALA A 843 13.65 15.54 -5.86
C ALA A 843 14.94 16.27 -5.46
N LYS A 844 15.57 16.97 -6.41
CA LYS A 844 16.75 17.82 -6.18
C LYS A 844 16.40 19.05 -5.34
N GLU A 845 15.35 19.78 -5.71
CA GLU A 845 14.84 20.96 -4.98
C GLU A 845 14.43 20.60 -3.55
N GLU A 846 13.77 19.45 -3.35
CA GLU A 846 13.32 18.98 -2.04
C GLU A 846 14.38 18.24 -1.23
N LYS A 847 15.61 18.08 -1.77
CA LYS A 847 16.70 17.27 -1.19
C LYS A 847 16.24 15.84 -0.84
N PHE A 848 15.32 15.27 -1.63
CA PHE A 848 14.73 13.95 -1.41
C PHE A 848 15.71 12.82 -1.79
N GLY A 849 16.40 13.00 -2.90
CA GLY A 849 17.32 12.04 -3.48
C GLY A 849 17.99 12.58 -4.73
N SER A 850 19.05 11.93 -5.15
CA SER A 850 19.76 12.20 -6.39
C SER A 850 19.82 10.91 -7.19
N ALA A 851 19.40 10.99 -8.44
CA ALA A 851 19.69 9.98 -9.44
C ALA A 851 20.63 10.59 -10.44
N ASN A 852 21.72 9.89 -10.70
CA ASN A 852 22.69 10.33 -11.66
C ASN A 852 23.02 9.18 -12.58
N ASP A 853 22.55 9.29 -13.81
CA ASP A 853 22.80 8.25 -14.79
C ASP A 853 24.24 8.37 -15.37
N TYR A 854 24.93 9.52 -15.23
CA TYR A 854 26.19 9.76 -15.98
C TYR A 854 27.23 10.78 -15.42
N GLU A 855 27.00 11.57 -14.36
CA GLU A 855 28.03 12.53 -13.84
C GLU A 855 29.09 11.87 -12.92
N ALA A 856 30.10 12.64 -12.46
CA ALA A 856 31.22 12.18 -11.61
C ALA A 856 30.90 12.21 -10.08
N ILE A 857 31.47 11.32 -9.24
CA ILE A 857 30.97 11.10 -7.85
C ILE A 857 31.27 12.34 -7.01
N ILE A 858 32.32 13.07 -7.42
CA ILE A 858 32.78 14.32 -6.84
C ILE A 858 31.68 15.40 -6.85
N GLN A 859 30.68 15.30 -7.73
CA GLN A 859 29.55 16.25 -7.81
C GLN A 859 28.34 15.85 -6.96
N VAL A 860 28.32 14.65 -6.37
CA VAL A 860 27.21 14.19 -5.53
C VAL A 860 27.32 14.78 -4.12
N ASP A 861 26.23 15.34 -3.61
CA ASP A 861 26.15 15.83 -2.23
C ASP A 861 26.47 14.69 -1.23
N PRO A 862 27.50 14.85 -0.36
CA PRO A 862 27.81 13.87 0.68
C PRO A 862 26.64 13.58 1.64
N HIS A 863 25.67 14.49 1.75
CA HIS A 863 24.48 14.35 2.61
C HIS A 863 23.27 13.79 1.87
N VAL A 864 23.45 13.27 0.65
CA VAL A 864 22.37 12.64 -0.12
C VAL A 864 21.71 11.51 0.68
N ARG A 865 20.37 11.54 0.70
CA ARG A 865 19.54 10.56 1.42
C ARG A 865 19.27 9.33 0.57
N ARG A 866 19.02 9.49 -0.73
CA ARG A 866 18.77 8.40 -1.66
C ARG A 866 19.59 8.62 -2.90
N LEU A 867 20.39 7.63 -3.24
CA LEU A 867 21.33 7.72 -4.33
C LEU A 867 21.05 6.59 -5.32
N SER A 868 20.85 6.96 -6.57
CA SER A 868 20.87 6.01 -7.67
C SER A 868 22.15 6.16 -8.46
N LEU A 869 22.89 5.05 -8.59
CA LEU A 869 24.13 4.91 -9.33
C LEU A 869 23.86 3.99 -10.52
N CYS A 870 23.26 4.53 -11.57
CA CYS A 870 22.97 3.76 -12.78
C CYS A 870 23.95 4.18 -13.89
N ARG A 871 24.57 3.21 -14.58
CA ARG A 871 25.48 3.46 -15.74
C ARG A 871 26.69 4.37 -15.49
N TRP A 872 27.19 4.32 -14.26
CA TRP A 872 28.33 5.10 -13.79
C TRP A 872 29.68 4.67 -14.41
N LYS A 873 30.55 5.63 -14.80
CA LYS A 873 31.98 5.37 -15.10
C LYS A 873 32.90 5.87 -13.97
N VAL A 874 33.49 4.95 -13.19
CA VAL A 874 34.51 5.29 -12.19
C VAL A 874 35.88 4.97 -12.79
N ASN A 875 36.69 5.99 -13.07
CA ASN A 875 38.07 5.79 -13.57
C ASN A 875 39.12 5.76 -12.44
N THR A 876 38.73 5.92 -11.17
CA THR A 876 39.65 5.96 -10.02
C THR A 876 39.02 5.42 -8.73
N SER A 877 39.82 4.74 -7.89
CA SER A 877 39.44 4.27 -6.56
C SER A 877 39.06 5.45 -5.65
N LEU A 878 37.77 5.81 -5.61
CA LEU A 878 37.25 6.91 -4.80
C LEU A 878 36.73 6.36 -3.47
N LYS A 879 37.37 6.75 -2.37
CA LYS A 879 36.78 6.62 -1.03
C LYS A 879 35.75 7.72 -0.84
N VAL A 880 34.50 7.40 -1.14
CA VAL A 880 33.39 8.35 -1.02
C VAL A 880 32.65 8.09 0.29
N LYS A 881 32.19 9.16 0.94
CA LYS A 881 31.50 9.13 2.23
C LYS A 881 30.08 9.64 2.06
N PHE A 882 29.11 8.77 2.33
CA PHE A 882 27.68 9.11 2.35
C PHE A 882 27.07 8.75 3.72
N PRO A 883 27.40 9.49 4.79
CA PRO A 883 27.01 9.14 6.15
C PRO A 883 25.48 9.19 6.38
N ARG A 884 24.74 9.92 5.55
CA ARG A 884 23.29 10.13 5.66
C ARG A 884 22.47 9.26 4.71
N LEU A 885 23.12 8.36 3.97
CA LEU A 885 22.47 7.55 2.95
C LEU A 885 21.46 6.57 3.56
N ARG A 886 20.24 6.61 3.05
CA ARG A 886 19.11 5.72 3.37
C ARG A 886 18.87 4.69 2.28
N SER A 887 19.12 5.04 1.02
CA SER A 887 18.89 4.11 -0.09
C SER A 887 19.97 4.21 -1.14
N LEU A 888 20.47 3.05 -1.54
CA LEU A 888 21.39 2.89 -2.65
C LEU A 888 20.73 1.99 -3.68
N VAL A 889 20.50 2.53 -4.87
CA VAL A 889 20.01 1.78 -6.03
C VAL A 889 21.12 1.78 -7.08
N ALA A 890 21.61 0.60 -7.48
CA ALA A 890 22.64 0.48 -8.50
C ALA A 890 22.27 -0.66 -9.46
N HIS A 891 22.12 -0.32 -10.74
CA HIS A 891 21.78 -1.28 -11.78
C HIS A 891 22.89 -1.38 -12.83
N GLY A 892 23.32 -2.60 -13.14
CA GLY A 892 24.01 -2.92 -14.39
C GLY A 892 25.49 -2.58 -14.51
N MET A 893 26.22 -2.16 -13.46
CA MET A 893 27.63 -1.77 -13.67
C MET A 893 28.57 -1.61 -12.46
N ILE A 894 28.38 -2.30 -11.32
CA ILE A 894 29.48 -2.37 -10.32
C ILE A 894 30.53 -3.40 -10.80
N SER A 895 31.15 -3.16 -11.96
CA SER A 895 32.22 -4.01 -12.50
C SER A 895 33.62 -3.41 -12.36
N SER A 896 33.75 -2.12 -12.05
CA SER A 896 35.03 -1.40 -12.17
C SER A 896 35.72 -1.03 -10.85
N THR A 897 35.07 -1.14 -9.68
CA THR A 897 35.72 -0.82 -8.39
C THR A 897 35.26 -1.71 -7.22
N PRO A 898 36.00 -2.79 -6.90
CA PRO A 898 35.73 -3.67 -5.75
C PRO A 898 35.63 -2.90 -4.41
N ASP A 899 36.31 -1.77 -4.29
CA ASP A 899 36.41 -0.98 -3.04
C ASP A 899 35.22 -0.04 -2.80
N LEU A 900 34.40 0.27 -3.81
CA LEU A 900 33.37 1.32 -3.68
C LEU A 900 32.23 0.88 -2.75
N LEU A 901 31.68 -0.32 -2.98
CA LEU A 901 30.60 -0.87 -2.15
C LEU A 901 31.07 -1.04 -0.69
N PRO A 902 32.22 -1.67 -0.38
CA PRO A 902 32.78 -1.68 0.98
C PRO A 902 32.89 -0.29 1.60
N SER A 903 33.39 0.70 0.85
CA SER A 903 33.53 2.08 1.33
C SER A 903 32.18 2.67 1.73
N ILE A 904 31.15 2.57 0.86
CA ILE A 904 29.81 3.08 1.12
C ILE A 904 29.20 2.37 2.33
N LEU A 905 29.18 1.04 2.35
CA LEU A 905 28.56 0.26 3.43
C LEU A 905 29.25 0.48 4.79
N SER A 906 30.54 0.80 4.80
CA SER A 906 31.27 1.08 6.06
C SER A 906 30.88 2.41 6.71
N GLU A 907 30.43 3.39 5.93
CA GLU A 907 30.14 4.76 6.39
C GLU A 907 28.62 5.03 6.50
N SER A 908 27.79 4.38 5.68
CA SER A 908 26.34 4.63 5.57
C SER A 908 25.51 3.85 6.60
N LYS A 909 25.73 4.08 7.90
CA LYS A 909 25.06 3.32 8.99
C LYS A 909 23.53 3.36 8.97
N HIS A 910 22.94 4.41 8.38
CA HIS A 910 21.49 4.60 8.30
C HIS A 910 20.84 3.92 7.10
N LEU A 911 21.62 3.21 6.26
CA LEU A 911 21.11 2.57 5.04
C LEU A 911 19.94 1.63 5.38
N THR A 912 18.87 1.80 4.64
CA THR A 912 17.57 1.13 4.78
C THR A 912 17.28 0.25 3.57
N VAL A 913 17.65 0.68 2.36
CA VAL A 913 17.53 -0.09 1.12
C VAL A 913 18.88 -0.22 0.43
N LEU A 914 19.24 -1.45 0.09
CA LEU A 914 20.36 -1.76 -0.79
C LEU A 914 19.82 -2.57 -1.98
N GLU A 915 19.71 -1.96 -3.15
CA GLU A 915 19.25 -2.61 -4.39
C GLU A 915 20.41 -2.62 -5.39
N LEU A 916 20.96 -3.80 -5.65
CA LEU A 916 22.12 -4.03 -6.51
C LEU A 916 21.81 -5.02 -7.64
N GLN A 917 20.54 -5.19 -7.98
CA GLN A 917 20.11 -6.07 -9.08
C GLN A 917 20.92 -5.82 -10.37
N ASP A 918 21.27 -6.90 -11.08
CA ASP A 918 22.03 -6.86 -12.33
C ASP A 918 23.46 -6.29 -12.18
N SER A 919 23.98 -6.17 -10.96
CA SER A 919 25.36 -5.70 -10.74
C SER A 919 26.37 -6.86 -10.78
N ASN A 920 27.57 -6.60 -11.29
CA ASN A 920 28.67 -7.58 -11.36
C ASN A 920 29.38 -7.79 -10.00
N ILE A 921 28.62 -7.75 -8.90
CA ILE A 921 29.16 -8.01 -7.56
C ILE A 921 29.32 -9.52 -7.36
N THR A 922 30.44 -9.93 -6.77
CA THR A 922 30.77 -11.34 -6.50
C THR A 922 30.77 -11.67 -5.01
N GLU A 923 30.85 -10.65 -4.16
CA GLU A 923 30.86 -10.78 -2.70
C GLU A 923 30.11 -9.62 -2.03
N VAL A 924 29.57 -9.90 -0.85
CA VAL A 924 28.94 -8.91 0.02
C VAL A 924 29.84 -8.65 1.22
N PRO A 925 30.30 -7.40 1.45
CA PRO A 925 31.22 -7.09 2.54
C PRO A 925 30.63 -7.43 3.92
N THR A 926 31.47 -7.89 4.84
CA THR A 926 31.06 -8.21 6.23
C THR A 926 30.52 -6.99 6.99
N SER A 927 30.90 -5.78 6.57
CA SER A 927 30.39 -4.51 7.09
C SER A 927 28.89 -4.33 6.91
N ILE A 928 28.23 -5.10 6.01
CA ILE A 928 26.77 -5.06 5.86
C ILE A 928 26.06 -5.30 7.19
N GLY A 929 26.59 -6.18 8.05
CA GLY A 929 26.01 -6.46 9.36
C GLY A 929 26.03 -5.29 10.36
N ASN A 930 26.74 -4.20 10.04
CA ASN A 930 26.74 -2.97 10.84
C ASN A 930 25.56 -2.04 10.49
N LEU A 931 24.81 -2.35 9.43
CA LEU A 931 23.72 -1.52 8.89
C LEU A 931 22.40 -1.84 9.60
N PHE A 932 22.26 -1.33 10.80
CA PHE A 932 21.14 -1.66 11.70
C PHE A 932 19.74 -1.24 11.19
N ASN A 933 19.69 -0.30 10.24
CA ASN A 933 18.45 0.17 9.63
C ASN A 933 18.04 -0.62 8.38
N LEU A 934 18.87 -1.55 7.91
CA LEU A 934 18.65 -2.21 6.63
C LEU A 934 17.39 -3.09 6.66
N ARG A 935 16.48 -2.82 5.72
CA ARG A 935 15.17 -3.47 5.57
C ARG A 935 15.03 -4.23 4.26
N TYR A 936 15.82 -3.88 3.25
CA TYR A 936 15.78 -4.50 1.93
C TYR A 936 17.20 -4.73 1.40
N ILE A 937 17.46 -5.95 0.94
CA ILE A 937 18.65 -6.34 0.20
C ILE A 937 18.21 -6.98 -1.12
N GLY A 938 18.55 -6.34 -2.23
CA GLY A 938 18.38 -6.85 -3.58
C GLY A 938 19.73 -7.18 -4.20
N LEU A 939 19.96 -8.46 -4.48
CA LEU A 939 21.17 -9.01 -5.10
C LEU A 939 20.80 -9.89 -6.30
N ARG A 940 19.59 -9.71 -6.86
CA ARG A 940 19.09 -10.55 -7.92
C ARG A 940 19.96 -10.44 -9.17
N ARG A 941 20.23 -11.58 -9.83
CA ARG A 941 21.11 -11.66 -11.01
C ARG A 941 22.48 -11.02 -10.76
N THR A 942 23.11 -11.45 -9.68
CA THR A 942 24.50 -11.11 -9.33
C THR A 942 25.32 -12.38 -9.16
N ASP A 943 26.63 -12.27 -9.20
CA ASP A 943 27.55 -13.42 -9.10
C ASP A 943 27.92 -13.78 -7.65
N VAL A 944 27.13 -13.31 -6.67
CA VAL A 944 27.38 -13.56 -5.25
C VAL A 944 27.25 -15.05 -4.92
N LYS A 945 28.28 -15.60 -4.29
CA LYS A 945 28.37 -17.04 -3.95
C LYS A 945 27.93 -17.37 -2.53
N SER A 946 28.01 -16.41 -1.62
CA SER A 946 27.67 -16.59 -0.21
C SER A 946 27.35 -15.26 0.45
N LEU A 947 26.48 -15.29 1.46
CA LEU A 947 26.23 -14.15 2.34
C LEU A 947 27.17 -14.22 3.56
N PRO A 948 27.64 -13.08 4.09
CA PRO A 948 28.47 -13.07 5.30
C PRO A 948 27.66 -13.48 6.55
N GLU A 949 28.30 -14.12 7.52
CA GLU A 949 27.66 -14.50 8.79
C GLU A 949 27.11 -13.29 9.57
N SER A 950 27.68 -12.10 9.35
CA SER A 950 27.22 -10.85 9.97
C SER A 950 25.80 -10.44 9.58
N ILE A 951 25.18 -11.09 8.58
CA ILE A 951 23.77 -10.87 8.22
C ILE A 951 22.82 -11.13 9.39
N GLU A 952 23.23 -11.95 10.36
CA GLU A 952 22.45 -12.25 11.56
C GLU A 952 22.17 -11.03 12.44
N ASN A 953 22.94 -9.94 12.25
CA ASN A 953 22.80 -8.69 12.98
C ASN A 953 21.74 -7.76 12.36
N LEU A 954 21.20 -8.09 11.18
CA LEU A 954 20.25 -7.26 10.44
C LEU A 954 18.81 -7.47 10.92
N LEU A 955 18.54 -7.11 12.17
CA LEU A 955 17.28 -7.45 12.85
C LEU A 955 16.03 -6.73 12.32
N ASN A 956 16.23 -5.71 11.47
CA ASN A 956 15.15 -4.98 10.79
C ASN A 956 14.93 -5.41 9.33
N LEU A 957 15.65 -6.43 8.84
CA LEU A 957 15.53 -6.86 7.44
C LEU A 957 14.14 -7.46 7.17
N HIS A 958 13.42 -6.90 6.20
CA HIS A 958 12.10 -7.36 5.75
C HIS A 958 12.19 -8.18 4.46
N THR A 959 13.08 -7.81 3.53
CA THR A 959 13.23 -8.48 2.23
C THR A 959 14.68 -8.84 1.95
N LEU A 960 14.90 -10.10 1.58
CA LEU A 960 16.16 -10.60 1.02
C LEU A 960 15.86 -11.21 -0.35
N ASP A 961 16.27 -10.52 -1.41
CA ASP A 961 16.20 -11.01 -2.80
C ASP A 961 17.58 -11.42 -3.30
N ILE A 962 17.76 -12.73 -3.43
CA ILE A 962 18.96 -13.40 -3.92
C ILE A 962 18.62 -14.37 -5.06
N LYS A 963 17.51 -14.16 -5.78
CA LYS A 963 17.19 -14.97 -6.97
C LYS A 963 18.26 -14.81 -8.04
N GLN A 964 18.56 -15.90 -8.73
CA GLN A 964 19.51 -15.95 -9.83
C GLN A 964 20.92 -15.51 -9.37
N THR A 965 21.30 -15.91 -8.14
CA THR A 965 22.66 -15.77 -7.62
C THR A 965 23.36 -17.14 -7.62
N GLN A 966 24.56 -17.22 -7.06
CA GLN A 966 25.29 -18.48 -6.86
C GLN A 966 25.18 -19.02 -5.43
N ILE A 967 24.28 -18.46 -4.60
CA ILE A 967 24.13 -18.82 -3.19
C ILE A 967 23.49 -20.20 -3.02
N ALA A 968 24.20 -21.10 -2.36
CA ALA A 968 23.75 -22.46 -2.07
C ALA A 968 23.01 -22.60 -0.74
N LYS A 969 23.60 -22.01 0.31
CA LYS A 969 23.18 -22.15 1.69
C LYS A 969 23.11 -20.76 2.30
N LEU A 970 22.11 -20.55 3.15
CA LEU A 970 22.01 -19.34 3.95
C LEU A 970 22.88 -19.47 5.21
N PRO A 971 23.47 -18.38 5.70
CA PRO A 971 24.15 -18.37 7.00
C PRO A 971 23.22 -18.85 8.12
N ARG A 972 23.76 -19.61 9.08
CA ARG A 972 22.94 -20.20 10.17
C ARG A 972 22.20 -19.14 10.98
N GLY A 973 22.80 -17.96 11.13
CA GLY A 973 22.21 -16.85 11.85
C GLY A 973 21.01 -16.17 11.17
N ILE A 974 20.66 -16.52 9.92
CA ILE A 974 19.52 -15.91 9.21
C ILE A 974 18.20 -16.07 9.98
N VAL A 975 18.06 -17.14 10.74
CA VAL A 975 16.86 -17.43 11.55
C VAL A 975 16.68 -16.49 12.73
N LYS A 976 17.68 -15.65 13.06
CA LYS A 976 17.57 -14.58 14.05
C LYS A 976 16.85 -13.33 13.52
N VAL A 977 16.70 -13.22 12.19
CA VAL A 977 16.09 -12.08 11.50
C VAL A 977 14.56 -12.22 11.50
N LYS A 978 13.95 -12.09 12.67
CA LYS A 978 12.52 -12.40 12.89
C LYS A 978 11.53 -11.55 12.08
N LYS A 979 11.94 -10.36 11.64
CA LYS A 979 11.12 -9.44 10.82
C LYS A 979 11.16 -9.74 9.32
N LEU A 980 11.86 -10.81 8.90
CA LEU A 980 11.95 -11.17 7.50
C LEU A 980 10.59 -11.64 6.98
N ARG A 981 10.08 -10.94 5.95
CA ARG A 981 8.78 -11.21 5.30
C ARG A 981 8.94 -11.85 3.94
N HIS A 982 10.01 -11.53 3.22
CA HIS A 982 10.25 -12.02 1.88
C HIS A 982 11.66 -12.58 1.76
N LEU A 983 11.75 -13.88 1.50
CA LEU A 983 12.96 -14.58 1.10
C LEU A 983 12.78 -15.10 -0.32
N LEU A 984 13.46 -14.46 -1.26
CA LEU A 984 13.42 -14.80 -2.67
C LEU A 984 14.79 -15.35 -3.05
N ALA A 985 14.89 -16.63 -3.36
CA ALA A 985 16.15 -17.30 -3.57
C ALA A 985 16.05 -18.37 -4.65
N ASP A 986 17.01 -18.38 -5.56
CA ASP A 986 17.30 -19.50 -6.46
C ASP A 986 18.67 -19.27 -7.09
N ARG A 987 19.23 -20.33 -7.66
CA ARG A 987 20.42 -20.29 -8.51
C ARG A 987 20.18 -21.07 -9.80
N PHE A 988 20.94 -20.76 -10.83
CA PHE A 988 20.95 -21.59 -12.04
C PHE A 988 21.73 -22.89 -11.81
N ALA A 989 21.18 -24.02 -12.23
CA ALA A 989 21.95 -25.27 -12.32
C ALA A 989 22.67 -25.40 -13.67
N ASP A 990 22.02 -24.90 -14.73
CA ASP A 990 22.47 -24.95 -16.11
C ASP A 990 22.03 -23.66 -16.83
N GLU A 991 23.00 -22.82 -17.19
CA GLU A 991 22.78 -21.56 -17.91
C GLU A 991 22.17 -21.79 -19.31
N MET A 992 22.35 -22.98 -19.90
CA MET A 992 21.80 -23.35 -21.21
C MET A 992 20.34 -23.83 -21.17
N GLN A 993 19.73 -23.93 -19.98
CA GLN A 993 18.35 -24.39 -19.76
C GLN A 993 18.02 -25.77 -20.38
N SER A 994 19.02 -26.63 -20.53
CA SER A 994 18.89 -27.96 -21.12
C SER A 994 18.40 -29.01 -20.11
N ASP A 995 18.72 -28.80 -18.83
CA ASP A 995 18.45 -29.75 -17.75
C ASP A 995 17.06 -29.65 -17.09
N PHE A 996 16.64 -30.77 -16.48
CA PHE A 996 15.38 -30.88 -15.74
C PHE A 996 15.29 -29.94 -14.53
N ARG A 997 16.38 -29.45 -13.94
CA ARG A 997 16.33 -28.46 -12.85
C ARG A 997 17.03 -27.19 -13.27
N VAL A 998 16.31 -26.31 -13.96
CA VAL A 998 16.88 -25.02 -14.42
C VAL A 998 17.24 -24.12 -13.24
N PHE A 999 16.37 -24.10 -12.22
CA PHE A 999 16.56 -23.36 -10.98
C PHE A 999 16.69 -24.35 -9.83
N ILE A 1000 17.65 -24.09 -8.94
CA ILE A 1000 17.83 -24.83 -7.70
C ILE A 1000 17.55 -23.89 -6.53
N GLY A 1001 16.70 -24.35 -5.61
CA GLY A 1001 16.43 -23.62 -4.37
C GLY A 1001 17.61 -23.61 -3.40
N VAL A 1002 17.57 -22.72 -2.41
CA VAL A 1002 18.54 -22.75 -1.30
C VAL A 1002 18.22 -23.90 -0.35
N GLU A 1003 19.25 -24.42 0.32
CA GLU A 1003 19.05 -25.41 1.39
C GLU A 1003 18.24 -24.78 2.54
N SER A 1004 17.26 -25.53 3.06
CA SER A 1004 16.45 -25.07 4.20
C SER A 1004 17.34 -24.83 5.43
N PRO A 1005 17.37 -23.61 6.00
CA PRO A 1005 18.14 -23.36 7.21
C PRO A 1005 17.50 -24.08 8.40
N GLU A 1006 18.32 -24.60 9.32
CA GLU A 1006 17.84 -25.15 10.59
C GLU A 1006 17.14 -24.06 11.39
N GLY A 1007 15.87 -24.27 11.74
CA GLY A 1007 15.09 -23.30 12.52
C GLY A 1007 14.36 -22.24 11.67
N LEU A 1008 14.07 -22.51 10.39
CA LEU A 1008 13.24 -21.63 9.53
C LEU A 1008 11.93 -21.23 10.21
N SER A 1009 11.38 -22.10 11.06
CA SER A 1009 10.16 -21.86 11.84
C SER A 1009 10.22 -20.63 12.76
N ASN A 1010 11.40 -20.07 13.02
CA ASN A 1010 11.57 -18.85 13.81
C ASN A 1010 11.21 -17.58 13.03
N LEU A 1011 11.05 -17.66 11.70
CA LEU A 1011 10.70 -16.56 10.82
C LEU A 1011 9.17 -16.42 10.69
N GLU A 1012 8.47 -16.23 11.80
CA GLU A 1012 6.99 -16.28 11.86
C GLU A 1012 6.29 -15.20 11.01
N GLU A 1013 6.96 -14.09 10.70
CA GLU A 1013 6.45 -13.03 9.82
C GLU A 1013 6.62 -13.34 8.31
N LEU A 1014 7.21 -14.48 7.96
CA LEU A 1014 7.51 -14.82 6.56
C LEU A 1014 6.22 -15.00 5.74
N GLN A 1015 6.09 -14.18 4.69
CA GLN A 1015 4.96 -14.17 3.76
C GLN A 1015 5.32 -14.79 2.41
N THR A 1016 6.59 -14.72 2.01
CA THR A 1016 7.09 -15.24 0.74
C THR A 1016 8.36 -16.03 0.97
N LEU A 1017 8.34 -17.30 0.56
CA LEU A 1017 9.50 -18.20 0.54
C LEU A 1017 9.64 -18.78 -0.86
N GLU A 1018 10.34 -18.07 -1.73
CA GLU A 1018 10.54 -18.52 -3.11
C GLU A 1018 11.90 -19.21 -3.24
N THR A 1019 11.77 -20.50 -3.52
CA THR A 1019 12.69 -21.61 -3.79
C THR A 1019 13.56 -22.05 -2.63
N VAL A 1020 13.00 -22.97 -1.83
CA VAL A 1020 13.70 -23.75 -0.81
C VAL A 1020 13.74 -25.23 -1.21
N GLN A 1021 14.84 -25.92 -0.91
CA GLN A 1021 14.93 -27.36 -1.09
C GLN A 1021 14.26 -28.12 0.06
N VAL A 1022 13.64 -29.25 -0.24
CA VAL A 1022 13.14 -30.17 0.79
C VAL A 1022 14.26 -30.67 1.70
N SER A 1023 14.04 -30.54 3.01
CA SER A 1023 14.77 -31.22 4.08
C SER A 1023 13.84 -32.14 4.87
N LYS A 1024 14.41 -33.07 5.66
CA LYS A 1024 13.63 -34.04 6.47
C LYS A 1024 12.62 -33.39 7.42
N ASP A 1025 12.92 -32.17 7.87
CA ASP A 1025 12.17 -31.42 8.86
C ASP A 1025 11.42 -30.21 8.27
N LEU A 1026 11.54 -29.94 6.96
CA LEU A 1026 10.90 -28.78 6.33
C LEU A 1026 9.39 -28.74 6.62
N ALA A 1027 8.69 -29.87 6.46
CA ALA A 1027 7.26 -29.97 6.72
C ALA A 1027 6.89 -29.64 8.18
N GLU A 1028 7.76 -29.91 9.16
CA GLU A 1028 7.53 -29.53 10.56
C GLU A 1028 7.82 -28.05 10.78
N GLN A 1029 8.90 -27.53 10.18
CA GLN A 1029 9.27 -26.12 10.28
C GLN A 1029 8.18 -25.21 9.67
N LEU A 1030 7.55 -25.64 8.57
CA LEU A 1030 6.49 -24.89 7.89
C LEU A 1030 5.19 -24.76 8.70
N LYS A 1031 4.90 -25.65 9.65
CA LYS A 1031 3.66 -25.62 10.46
C LYS A 1031 3.48 -24.33 11.28
N LYS A 1032 4.57 -23.63 11.59
CA LYS A 1032 4.54 -22.37 12.35
C LYS A 1032 4.43 -21.13 11.46
N LEU A 1033 4.62 -21.26 10.15
CA LEU A 1033 4.72 -20.14 9.22
C LEU A 1033 3.34 -19.78 8.63
N MET A 1034 2.40 -19.43 9.49
CA MET A 1034 0.99 -19.23 9.14
C MET A 1034 0.73 -17.95 8.31
N GLN A 1035 1.74 -17.08 8.15
CA GLN A 1035 1.69 -15.87 7.33
C GLN A 1035 2.05 -16.11 5.86
N LEU A 1036 2.51 -17.32 5.49
CA LEU A 1036 2.94 -17.64 4.13
C LEU A 1036 1.80 -17.54 3.11
N ARG A 1037 2.11 -16.85 2.01
CA ARG A 1037 1.23 -16.61 0.85
C ARG A 1037 1.78 -17.22 -0.42
N SER A 1038 3.09 -17.16 -0.62
CA SER A 1038 3.78 -17.78 -1.77
C SER A 1038 4.90 -18.69 -1.25
N ILE A 1039 4.89 -19.95 -1.67
CA ILE A 1039 5.96 -20.91 -1.38
C ILE A 1039 6.35 -21.70 -2.62
N TRP A 1040 7.65 -21.73 -2.93
CA TRP A 1040 8.19 -22.53 -4.02
C TRP A 1040 9.16 -23.56 -3.43
N ILE A 1041 8.91 -24.83 -3.71
CA ILE A 1041 9.63 -25.96 -3.13
C ILE A 1041 10.27 -26.77 -4.25
N ASP A 1042 11.56 -27.04 -4.10
CA ASP A 1042 12.37 -27.79 -5.04
C ASP A 1042 12.94 -29.06 -4.38
N ASN A 1043 13.45 -29.98 -5.21
CA ASN A 1043 14.05 -31.24 -4.78
C ASN A 1043 13.08 -32.22 -4.06
N VAL A 1044 11.79 -32.17 -4.39
CA VAL A 1044 10.75 -33.02 -3.78
C VAL A 1044 10.86 -34.46 -4.29
N SER A 1045 10.81 -35.45 -3.39
CA SER A 1045 10.69 -36.87 -3.72
C SER A 1045 9.32 -37.45 -3.34
N ALA A 1046 9.00 -38.64 -3.84
CA ALA A 1046 7.74 -39.30 -3.53
C ALA A 1046 7.50 -39.49 -2.01
N SER A 1047 8.54 -39.76 -1.22
CA SER A 1047 8.44 -39.94 0.23
C SER A 1047 8.10 -38.66 1.00
N ASP A 1048 8.33 -37.49 0.40
CA ASP A 1048 8.08 -36.20 1.05
C ASP A 1048 6.61 -35.76 0.90
N CYS A 1049 5.91 -36.28 -0.11
CA CYS A 1049 4.61 -35.79 -0.56
C CYS A 1049 3.53 -35.79 0.54
N GLU A 1050 3.41 -36.89 1.29
CA GLU A 1050 2.33 -37.04 2.28
C GLU A 1050 2.40 -35.97 3.38
N ASN A 1051 3.53 -35.90 4.10
CA ASN A 1051 3.69 -34.95 5.20
C ASN A 1051 3.76 -33.49 4.70
N LEU A 1052 4.49 -33.25 3.60
CA LEU A 1052 4.64 -31.90 3.05
C LEU A 1052 3.29 -31.32 2.61
N PHE A 1053 2.52 -32.07 1.82
CA PHE A 1053 1.25 -31.56 1.31
C PHE A 1053 0.17 -31.48 2.38
N ALA A 1054 0.18 -32.38 3.38
CA ALA A 1054 -0.67 -32.23 4.56
C ALA A 1054 -0.37 -30.91 5.31
N THR A 1055 0.90 -30.56 5.52
CA THR A 1055 1.26 -29.27 6.12
C THR A 1055 0.86 -28.08 5.26
N LEU A 1056 1.13 -28.10 3.96
CA LEU A 1056 0.76 -26.99 3.07
C LEU A 1056 -0.75 -26.76 3.04
N SER A 1057 -1.52 -27.83 3.20
CA SER A 1057 -2.97 -27.80 3.22
C SER A 1057 -3.56 -27.01 4.40
N THR A 1058 -2.84 -26.94 5.52
CA THR A 1058 -3.32 -26.23 6.73
C THR A 1058 -3.01 -24.72 6.73
N MET A 1059 -2.34 -24.21 5.68
CA MET A 1059 -1.93 -22.80 5.61
C MET A 1059 -3.10 -21.90 5.18
N PRO A 1060 -3.57 -20.94 6.02
CA PRO A 1060 -4.80 -20.20 5.77
C PRO A 1060 -4.69 -19.06 4.74
N LEU A 1061 -3.46 -18.62 4.44
CA LEU A 1061 -3.19 -17.48 3.56
C LEU A 1061 -2.50 -17.86 2.25
N LEU A 1062 -2.24 -19.15 2.03
CA LEU A 1062 -1.52 -19.63 0.86
C LEU A 1062 -2.29 -19.28 -0.42
N SER A 1063 -1.65 -18.57 -1.34
CA SER A 1063 -2.21 -18.10 -2.61
C SER A 1063 -1.47 -18.60 -3.86
N SER A 1064 -0.18 -18.93 -3.71
CA SER A 1064 0.68 -19.40 -4.79
C SER A 1064 1.59 -20.54 -4.33
N LEU A 1065 1.60 -21.63 -5.09
CA LEU A 1065 2.39 -22.82 -4.81
C LEU A 1065 3.14 -23.28 -6.06
N LEU A 1066 4.46 -23.42 -5.93
CA LEU A 1066 5.31 -24.09 -6.94
C LEU A 1066 5.95 -25.33 -6.33
N ILE A 1067 5.85 -26.46 -7.02
CA ILE A 1067 6.45 -27.74 -6.62
C ILE A 1067 7.33 -28.25 -7.77
N SER A 1068 8.58 -28.55 -7.46
CA SER A 1068 9.54 -29.16 -8.39
C SER A 1068 10.12 -30.44 -7.80
N THR A 1069 10.01 -31.55 -8.53
CA THR A 1069 10.61 -32.83 -8.13
C THR A 1069 12.13 -32.80 -8.19
N ARG A 1070 12.75 -33.78 -7.53
CA ARG A 1070 14.20 -34.02 -7.62
C ARG A 1070 14.66 -34.35 -9.04
N ASP A 1071 13.89 -35.13 -9.77
CA ASP A 1071 14.17 -35.52 -11.14
C ASP A 1071 12.87 -35.75 -11.94
N ALA A 1072 13.01 -35.99 -13.24
CA ALA A 1072 11.91 -36.17 -14.17
C ALA A 1072 11.16 -37.50 -14.03
N ASN A 1073 11.65 -38.46 -13.24
CA ASN A 1073 11.06 -39.78 -13.02
C ASN A 1073 10.32 -39.88 -11.68
N GLU A 1074 10.67 -39.03 -10.71
CA GLU A 1074 9.98 -38.90 -9.44
C GLU A 1074 8.50 -38.53 -9.65
N THR A 1075 7.64 -39.30 -8.96
CA THR A 1075 6.19 -39.20 -9.08
C THR A 1075 5.62 -38.45 -7.88
N LEU A 1076 4.93 -37.34 -8.12
CA LEU A 1076 4.25 -36.54 -7.09
C LEU A 1076 2.87 -37.10 -6.80
N CYS A 1077 2.66 -37.51 -5.54
CA CYS A 1077 1.33 -37.88 -5.04
C CYS A 1077 0.66 -36.68 -4.37
N LEU A 1078 -0.23 -35.98 -5.09
CA LEU A 1078 -0.95 -34.81 -4.56
C LEU A 1078 -2.17 -35.17 -3.69
N GLN A 1079 -2.29 -36.44 -3.25
CA GLN A 1079 -3.47 -36.92 -2.51
C GLN A 1079 -3.70 -36.17 -1.19
N ALA A 1080 -2.61 -35.86 -0.48
CA ALA A 1080 -2.65 -35.13 0.79
C ALA A 1080 -2.76 -33.60 0.62
N LEU A 1081 -2.80 -33.09 -0.62
CA LEU A 1081 -2.97 -31.67 -0.90
C LEU A 1081 -4.46 -31.33 -0.97
N ASP A 1082 -5.02 -30.93 0.18
CA ASP A 1082 -6.40 -30.50 0.39
C ASP A 1082 -6.44 -29.09 1.04
N PRO A 1083 -6.16 -28.03 0.27
CA PRO A 1083 -5.96 -26.69 0.81
C PRO A 1083 -7.20 -26.14 1.52
N ILE A 1084 -7.05 -25.69 2.77
CA ILE A 1084 -8.11 -24.94 3.47
C ILE A 1084 -8.26 -23.50 2.92
N SER A 1085 -7.19 -22.97 2.31
CA SER A 1085 -7.16 -21.60 1.79
C SER A 1085 -7.82 -21.54 0.42
N THR A 1086 -8.98 -20.91 0.35
CA THR A 1086 -9.65 -20.54 -0.91
C THR A 1086 -8.88 -19.51 -1.73
N LYS A 1087 -7.80 -18.93 -1.17
CA LYS A 1087 -6.93 -17.97 -1.86
C LYS A 1087 -5.91 -18.65 -2.78
N LEU A 1088 -5.68 -19.96 -2.66
CA LEU A 1088 -4.73 -20.69 -3.52
C LEU A 1088 -5.25 -20.73 -4.96
N HIS A 1089 -4.77 -19.80 -5.78
CA HIS A 1089 -5.22 -19.62 -7.16
C HIS A 1089 -4.13 -19.91 -8.19
N ARG A 1090 -2.85 -20.00 -7.77
CA ARG A 1090 -1.70 -20.27 -8.66
C ARG A 1090 -1.03 -21.58 -8.24
N LEU A 1091 -1.01 -22.54 -9.16
CA LEU A 1091 -0.35 -23.83 -8.99
C LEU A 1091 0.63 -24.08 -10.13
N ILE A 1092 1.89 -24.33 -9.80
CA ILE A 1092 2.96 -24.67 -10.74
C ILE A 1092 3.54 -26.00 -10.32
N VAL A 1093 3.50 -26.99 -11.22
CA VAL A 1093 4.03 -28.33 -10.94
C VAL A 1093 5.03 -28.74 -12.00
N ARG A 1094 6.23 -29.09 -11.56
CA ARG A 1094 7.31 -29.63 -12.39
C ARG A 1094 7.66 -31.02 -11.90
N GLY A 1095 7.36 -32.04 -12.70
CA GLY A 1095 7.56 -33.45 -12.35
C GLY A 1095 6.37 -34.32 -12.72
N GLN A 1096 6.53 -35.65 -12.59
CA GLN A 1096 5.48 -36.60 -12.93
C GLN A 1096 4.36 -36.60 -11.90
N TRP A 1097 3.15 -36.94 -12.34
CA TRP A 1097 1.98 -37.06 -11.50
C TRP A 1097 1.69 -38.52 -11.18
N ALA A 1098 1.27 -38.78 -9.95
CA ALA A 1098 0.73 -40.09 -9.59
C ALA A 1098 -0.56 -40.38 -10.40
N SER A 1099 -0.79 -41.65 -10.69
CA SER A 1099 -2.03 -42.08 -11.35
C SER A 1099 -3.25 -41.62 -10.54
N GLY A 1100 -4.28 -41.13 -11.23
CA GLY A 1100 -5.50 -40.64 -10.59
C GLY A 1100 -5.39 -39.26 -9.94
N THR A 1101 -4.33 -38.49 -10.19
CA THR A 1101 -4.13 -37.14 -9.58
C THR A 1101 -5.32 -36.20 -9.73
N LEU A 1102 -6.06 -36.26 -10.85
CA LEU A 1102 -7.26 -35.45 -11.07
C LEU A 1102 -8.43 -35.77 -10.11
N LYS A 1103 -8.38 -36.91 -9.43
CA LYS A 1103 -9.37 -37.32 -8.40
C LYS A 1103 -9.04 -36.79 -7.01
N TYR A 1104 -7.84 -36.26 -6.81
CA TYR A 1104 -7.37 -35.75 -5.52
C TYR A 1104 -7.95 -34.37 -5.19
N PRO A 1105 -7.97 -33.97 -3.90
CA PRO A 1105 -8.71 -32.80 -3.44
C PRO A 1105 -8.33 -31.49 -4.15
N ILE A 1106 -7.05 -31.29 -4.46
CA ILE A 1106 -6.57 -30.10 -5.20
C ILE A 1106 -7.27 -29.87 -6.56
N PHE A 1107 -7.72 -30.92 -7.24
CA PHE A 1107 -8.46 -30.82 -8.52
C PHE A 1107 -9.95 -31.16 -8.38
N ARG A 1108 -10.32 -32.01 -7.41
CA ARG A 1108 -11.69 -32.44 -7.18
C ARG A 1108 -12.51 -31.38 -6.41
N ASN A 1109 -11.94 -30.83 -5.36
CA ASN A 1109 -12.63 -29.91 -4.44
C ASN A 1109 -12.17 -28.46 -4.67
N HIS A 1110 -10.87 -28.27 -4.91
CA HIS A 1110 -10.26 -26.94 -4.96
C HIS A 1110 -10.14 -26.34 -6.37
N GLY A 1111 -10.41 -27.14 -7.42
CA GLY A 1111 -10.17 -26.78 -8.81
C GLY A 1111 -10.89 -25.51 -9.30
N GLU A 1112 -12.03 -25.15 -8.70
CA GLU A 1112 -12.77 -23.92 -9.02
C GLU A 1112 -12.06 -22.63 -8.55
N HIS A 1113 -11.14 -22.73 -7.59
CA HIS A 1113 -10.35 -21.60 -7.09
C HIS A 1113 -9.08 -21.37 -7.91
N LEU A 1114 -8.65 -22.35 -8.72
CA LEU A 1114 -7.45 -22.25 -9.55
C LEU A 1114 -7.69 -21.35 -10.76
N LYS A 1115 -6.84 -20.32 -10.89
CA LYS A 1115 -6.81 -19.38 -12.01
C LYS A 1115 -5.57 -19.54 -12.89
N PHE A 1116 -4.46 -20.02 -12.31
CA PHE A 1116 -3.20 -20.23 -13.00
C PHE A 1116 -2.71 -21.65 -12.78
N LEU A 1117 -2.49 -22.39 -13.86
CA LEU A 1117 -1.94 -23.73 -13.85
C LEU A 1117 -0.79 -23.83 -14.85
N ALA A 1118 0.40 -24.19 -14.38
CA ALA A 1118 1.53 -24.50 -15.25
C ALA A 1118 2.08 -25.88 -14.92
N LEU A 1119 2.07 -26.76 -15.91
CA LEU A 1119 2.54 -28.14 -15.83
C LEU A 1119 3.79 -28.29 -16.67
N SER A 1120 4.82 -28.88 -16.08
CA SER A 1120 6.05 -29.20 -16.80
C SER A 1120 6.51 -30.62 -16.51
N TRP A 1121 6.95 -31.34 -17.54
CA TRP A 1121 7.49 -32.70 -17.40
C TRP A 1121 6.50 -33.70 -16.76
N CYS A 1122 5.24 -33.63 -17.15
CA CYS A 1122 4.17 -34.49 -16.66
C CYS A 1122 3.80 -35.56 -17.70
N GLN A 1123 3.35 -36.74 -17.25
CA GLN A 1123 2.84 -37.80 -18.11
C GLN A 1123 1.35 -38.01 -17.84
N LEU A 1124 0.50 -37.64 -18.80
CA LEU A 1124 -0.95 -37.84 -18.69
C LEU A 1124 -1.43 -39.01 -19.56
N GLY A 1125 -0.76 -39.28 -20.68
CA GLY A 1125 -1.08 -40.41 -21.58
C GLY A 1125 -2.38 -40.27 -22.36
N GLU A 1126 -3.22 -39.31 -21.99
CA GLU A 1126 -4.47 -38.91 -22.66
C GLU A 1126 -4.33 -37.47 -23.21
N ASP A 1127 -5.39 -36.92 -23.79
CA ASP A 1127 -5.44 -35.50 -24.18
C ASP A 1127 -5.49 -34.62 -22.91
N PRO A 1128 -4.42 -33.86 -22.59
CA PRO A 1128 -4.35 -33.03 -21.40
C PRO A 1128 -5.43 -31.94 -21.36
N LEU A 1129 -5.86 -31.42 -22.52
CA LEU A 1129 -6.85 -30.35 -22.57
C LEU A 1129 -8.23 -30.88 -22.23
N GLY A 1130 -8.60 -32.04 -22.81
CA GLY A 1130 -9.86 -32.72 -22.53
C GLY A 1130 -9.99 -33.16 -21.06
N VAL A 1131 -8.93 -33.76 -20.49
CA VAL A 1131 -8.99 -34.26 -19.11
C VAL A 1131 -8.91 -33.16 -18.07
N LEU A 1132 -8.23 -32.04 -18.33
CA LEU A 1132 -8.13 -30.94 -17.34
C LEU A 1132 -9.38 -30.07 -17.31
N ALA A 1133 -10.03 -29.82 -18.46
CA ALA A 1133 -11.11 -28.85 -18.57
C ALA A 1133 -12.24 -29.01 -17.50
N PRO A 1134 -12.73 -30.21 -17.16
CA PRO A 1134 -13.78 -30.38 -16.16
C PRO A 1134 -13.34 -30.05 -14.72
N HIS A 1135 -12.04 -30.14 -14.43
CA HIS A 1135 -11.49 -30.00 -13.09
C HIS A 1135 -11.05 -28.58 -12.76
N VAL A 1136 -10.80 -27.73 -13.76
CA VAL A 1136 -10.33 -26.35 -13.55
C VAL A 1136 -11.15 -25.34 -14.36
N PRO A 1137 -12.46 -25.18 -14.05
CA PRO A 1137 -13.38 -24.41 -14.89
C PRO A 1137 -13.09 -22.90 -14.92
N ASN A 1138 -12.48 -22.36 -13.86
CA ASN A 1138 -12.21 -20.92 -13.69
C ASN A 1138 -10.79 -20.50 -14.10
N LEU A 1139 -10.07 -21.37 -14.81
CA LEU A 1139 -8.69 -21.12 -15.20
C LEU A 1139 -8.60 -19.96 -16.21
N THR A 1140 -7.68 -19.02 -15.95
CA THR A 1140 -7.37 -17.89 -16.85
C THR A 1140 -6.05 -18.09 -17.58
N TYR A 1141 -5.14 -18.90 -17.04
CA TYR A 1141 -3.86 -19.25 -17.66
C TYR A 1141 -3.55 -20.74 -17.53
N LEU A 1142 -3.21 -21.34 -18.67
CA LEU A 1142 -2.75 -22.73 -18.76
C LEU A 1142 -1.43 -22.78 -19.54
N SER A 1143 -0.42 -23.41 -18.95
CA SER A 1143 0.84 -23.72 -19.63
C SER A 1143 1.16 -25.20 -19.50
N LEU A 1144 1.39 -25.86 -20.63
CA LEU A 1144 1.80 -27.26 -20.74
C LEU A 1144 3.16 -27.29 -21.44
N ASN A 1145 4.20 -27.71 -20.72
CA ASN A 1145 5.57 -27.74 -21.24
C ASN A 1145 6.21 -29.12 -21.06
N ARG A 1146 6.61 -29.79 -22.15
CA ARG A 1146 7.11 -31.18 -22.08
C ARG A 1146 6.14 -32.11 -21.36
N VAL A 1147 4.86 -32.02 -21.70
CA VAL A 1147 3.80 -32.91 -21.19
C VAL A 1147 3.56 -34.01 -22.22
N ASN A 1148 3.65 -35.27 -21.82
CA ASN A 1148 3.31 -36.40 -22.70
C ASN A 1148 1.80 -36.47 -22.85
N SER A 1149 1.36 -36.62 -24.10
CA SER A 1149 -0.03 -36.39 -24.52
C SER A 1149 -0.48 -37.41 -25.55
N ALA A 1150 -1.80 -37.51 -25.76
CA ALA A 1150 -2.34 -38.06 -27.00
C ALA A 1150 -1.82 -37.32 -28.24
N SER A 1151 -1.81 -38.01 -29.39
CA SER A 1151 -1.35 -37.45 -30.66
C SER A 1151 -2.22 -36.31 -31.19
N THR A 1152 -3.48 -36.27 -30.76
CA THR A 1152 -4.46 -35.27 -31.14
C THR A 1152 -4.94 -34.56 -29.87
N LEU A 1153 -4.87 -33.24 -29.87
CA LEU A 1153 -5.44 -32.39 -28.82
C LEU A 1153 -6.82 -31.89 -29.26
N VAL A 1154 -7.85 -32.06 -28.43
CA VAL A 1154 -9.23 -31.69 -28.77
C VAL A 1154 -9.78 -30.69 -27.76
N LEU A 1155 -10.10 -29.50 -28.24
CA LEU A 1155 -10.82 -28.48 -27.48
C LEU A 1155 -12.29 -28.49 -27.90
N SER A 1156 -13.12 -29.15 -27.10
CA SER A 1156 -14.57 -29.22 -27.34
C SER A 1156 -15.28 -27.92 -26.95
N ALA A 1157 -16.51 -27.74 -27.46
CA ALA A 1157 -17.36 -26.62 -27.09
C ALA A 1157 -17.50 -26.48 -25.56
N GLY A 1158 -17.33 -25.27 -25.03
CA GLY A 1158 -17.43 -25.02 -23.58
C GLY A 1158 -16.17 -25.35 -22.76
N CYS A 1159 -15.11 -25.92 -23.35
CA CYS A 1159 -13.84 -26.11 -22.65
C CYS A 1159 -13.19 -24.76 -22.28
N PHE A 1160 -12.78 -24.66 -21.01
CA PHE A 1160 -12.08 -23.51 -20.43
C PHE A 1160 -12.75 -22.14 -20.72
N PRO A 1161 -13.94 -21.87 -20.15
CA PRO A 1161 -14.75 -20.68 -20.47
C PRO A 1161 -14.10 -19.34 -20.09
N HIS A 1162 -13.11 -19.35 -19.21
CA HIS A 1162 -12.45 -18.16 -18.69
C HIS A 1162 -10.97 -18.02 -19.08
N LEU A 1163 -10.45 -18.94 -19.90
CA LEU A 1163 -9.04 -18.98 -20.27
C LEU A 1163 -8.70 -17.82 -21.19
N LYS A 1164 -7.73 -17.01 -20.75
CA LYS A 1164 -7.17 -15.89 -21.50
C LYS A 1164 -5.88 -16.26 -22.21
N THR A 1165 -5.08 -17.15 -21.62
CA THR A 1165 -3.79 -17.54 -22.20
C THR A 1165 -3.60 -19.06 -22.16
N LEU A 1166 -3.29 -19.63 -23.32
CA LEU A 1166 -2.91 -21.03 -23.47
C LEU A 1166 -1.50 -21.12 -24.07
N VAL A 1167 -0.60 -21.83 -23.36
CA VAL A 1167 0.77 -22.09 -23.80
C VAL A 1167 0.99 -23.59 -23.93
N LEU A 1168 1.31 -24.05 -25.14
CA LEU A 1168 1.70 -25.42 -25.47
C LEU A 1168 3.16 -25.39 -25.92
N LYS A 1169 4.05 -26.02 -25.15
CA LYS A 1169 5.50 -25.94 -25.38
C LYS A 1169 6.16 -27.32 -25.37
N ARG A 1170 6.99 -27.60 -26.37
CA ARG A 1170 7.85 -28.80 -26.41
C ARG A 1170 7.07 -30.10 -26.11
N MET A 1171 5.93 -30.31 -26.76
CA MET A 1171 5.10 -31.51 -26.62
C MET A 1171 5.34 -32.43 -27.84
N PRO A 1172 6.25 -33.41 -27.76
CA PRO A 1172 6.73 -34.15 -28.94
C PRO A 1172 5.69 -35.08 -29.54
N ASP A 1173 4.70 -35.54 -28.75
CA ASP A 1173 3.70 -36.52 -29.18
C ASP A 1173 2.59 -35.91 -30.06
N VAL A 1174 2.41 -34.58 -29.97
CA VAL A 1174 1.27 -33.88 -30.58
C VAL A 1174 1.49 -33.70 -32.07
N LYS A 1175 0.61 -34.29 -32.87
CA LYS A 1175 0.58 -34.21 -34.33
C LYS A 1175 -0.55 -33.35 -34.87
N GLN A 1176 -1.67 -33.30 -34.14
CA GLN A 1176 -2.88 -32.60 -34.59
C GLN A 1176 -3.56 -31.87 -33.42
N MET A 1177 -4.30 -30.81 -33.74
CA MET A 1177 -5.09 -30.05 -32.80
C MET A 1177 -6.41 -29.63 -33.44
N GLU A 1178 -7.51 -29.89 -32.73
CA GLU A 1178 -8.87 -29.59 -33.15
C GLU A 1178 -9.51 -28.63 -32.15
N ILE A 1179 -10.08 -27.54 -32.66
CA ILE A 1179 -10.73 -26.50 -31.90
C ILE A 1179 -12.19 -26.44 -32.36
N GLY A 1180 -13.09 -26.91 -31.50
CA GLY A 1180 -14.52 -26.92 -31.75
C GLY A 1180 -15.13 -25.52 -31.65
N ASP A 1181 -16.26 -25.32 -32.33
CA ASP A 1181 -17.06 -24.09 -32.22
C ASP A 1181 -17.50 -23.87 -30.76
N GLY A 1182 -17.32 -22.65 -30.25
CA GLY A 1182 -17.59 -22.30 -28.85
C GLY A 1182 -16.54 -22.75 -27.83
N ALA A 1183 -15.39 -23.30 -28.24
CA ALA A 1183 -14.24 -23.51 -27.35
C ALA A 1183 -13.50 -22.19 -27.07
N LEU A 1184 -12.88 -22.06 -25.90
CA LEU A 1184 -12.00 -20.93 -25.55
C LEU A 1184 -12.60 -19.52 -25.81
N PRO A 1185 -13.83 -19.21 -25.33
CA PRO A 1185 -14.56 -18.00 -25.74
C PRO A 1185 -13.86 -16.68 -25.38
N ARG A 1186 -12.97 -16.69 -24.38
CA ARG A 1186 -12.27 -15.50 -23.85
C ARG A 1186 -10.76 -15.50 -24.12
N ILE A 1187 -10.26 -16.37 -25.00
CA ILE A 1187 -8.82 -16.47 -25.27
C ILE A 1187 -8.28 -15.17 -25.87
N GLU A 1188 -7.21 -14.66 -25.27
CA GLU A 1188 -6.48 -13.48 -25.74
C GLU A 1188 -5.11 -13.87 -26.32
N GLY A 1189 -4.46 -14.91 -25.79
CA GLY A 1189 -3.14 -15.37 -26.22
C GLY A 1189 -3.06 -16.89 -26.41
N LEU A 1190 -2.65 -17.33 -27.60
CA LEU A 1190 -2.38 -18.73 -27.91
C LEU A 1190 -0.93 -18.89 -28.38
N TYR A 1191 -0.16 -19.69 -27.65
CA TYR A 1191 1.26 -19.88 -27.86
C TYR A 1191 1.56 -21.37 -28.06
N ILE A 1192 1.87 -21.76 -29.29
CA ILE A 1192 2.27 -23.12 -29.66
C ILE A 1192 3.74 -23.05 -30.09
N VAL A 1193 4.62 -23.65 -29.28
CA VAL A 1193 6.06 -23.45 -29.40
C VAL A 1193 6.81 -24.79 -29.35
N SER A 1194 7.63 -25.08 -30.35
CA SER A 1194 8.45 -26.31 -30.40
C SER A 1194 7.63 -27.60 -30.44
N LEU A 1195 6.52 -27.63 -31.17
CA LEU A 1195 5.74 -28.85 -31.47
C LEU A 1195 6.15 -29.37 -32.85
N ALA A 1196 7.27 -30.08 -32.90
CA ALA A 1196 7.93 -30.45 -34.17
C ALA A 1196 7.13 -31.41 -35.07
N GLN A 1197 6.17 -32.17 -34.51
CA GLN A 1197 5.32 -33.10 -35.28
C GLN A 1197 3.97 -32.49 -35.70
N LEU A 1198 3.68 -31.24 -35.32
CA LEU A 1198 2.45 -30.56 -35.72
C LEU A 1198 2.58 -30.11 -37.18
N ASP A 1199 2.13 -30.98 -38.08
CA ASP A 1199 2.28 -30.86 -39.54
C ASP A 1199 1.02 -30.33 -40.24
N LYS A 1200 0.01 -29.89 -39.48
CA LYS A 1200 -1.23 -29.30 -39.99
C LYS A 1200 -1.62 -28.06 -39.19
N VAL A 1201 -2.24 -27.10 -39.87
CA VAL A 1201 -2.87 -25.95 -39.20
C VAL A 1201 -3.97 -26.47 -38.27
N PRO A 1202 -4.01 -26.06 -36.98
CA PRO A 1202 -5.05 -26.48 -36.05
C PRO A 1202 -6.44 -26.16 -36.61
N GLN A 1203 -7.31 -27.18 -36.68
CA GLN A 1203 -8.64 -27.03 -37.25
C GLN A 1203 -9.50 -26.14 -36.35
N GLY A 1204 -10.19 -25.15 -36.91
CA GLY A 1204 -11.06 -24.25 -36.15
C GLY A 1204 -10.34 -23.12 -35.41
N ILE A 1205 -9.04 -22.94 -35.62
CA ILE A 1205 -8.28 -21.82 -35.03
C ILE A 1205 -8.83 -20.44 -35.46
N GLU A 1206 -9.43 -20.37 -36.64
CA GLU A 1206 -10.12 -19.17 -37.15
C GLU A 1206 -11.40 -18.82 -36.39
N LEU A 1207 -11.96 -19.75 -35.61
CA LEU A 1207 -13.15 -19.54 -34.79
C LEU A 1207 -12.84 -18.74 -33.52
N LEU A 1208 -11.55 -18.53 -33.18
CA LEU A 1208 -11.11 -17.80 -32.00
C LEU A 1208 -11.19 -16.28 -32.22
N LEU A 1209 -12.41 -15.73 -32.13
CA LEU A 1209 -12.67 -14.30 -32.42
C LEU A 1209 -12.08 -13.33 -31.38
N SER A 1210 -11.84 -13.79 -30.14
CA SER A 1210 -11.30 -12.97 -29.04
C SER A 1210 -9.76 -12.87 -29.06
N LEU A 1211 -9.09 -13.64 -29.93
CA LEU A 1211 -7.66 -13.85 -29.93
C LEU A 1211 -6.91 -12.56 -30.32
N LYS A 1212 -5.90 -12.19 -29.52
CA LYS A 1212 -5.09 -10.98 -29.72
C LYS A 1212 -3.65 -11.30 -30.10
N ARG A 1213 -3.11 -12.40 -29.56
CA ARG A 1213 -1.74 -12.85 -29.78
C ARG A 1213 -1.74 -14.32 -30.18
N LEU A 1214 -1.10 -14.65 -31.29
CA LEU A 1214 -0.94 -16.02 -31.78
C LEU A 1214 0.52 -16.26 -32.14
N TRP A 1215 1.22 -17.12 -31.38
CA TRP A 1215 2.60 -17.50 -31.69
C TRP A 1215 2.66 -19.00 -32.02
N LEU A 1216 3.16 -19.33 -33.20
CA LEU A 1216 3.26 -20.66 -33.78
C LEU A 1216 4.72 -20.93 -34.14
N LEU A 1217 5.59 -21.06 -33.15
CA LEU A 1217 7.04 -20.98 -33.33
C LEU A 1217 7.71 -22.35 -33.27
N TYR A 1218 8.72 -22.57 -34.11
CA TYR A 1218 9.51 -23.81 -34.13
C TYR A 1218 8.64 -25.07 -34.32
N LEU A 1219 7.69 -25.02 -35.24
CA LEU A 1219 6.81 -26.14 -35.61
C LEU A 1219 7.45 -27.00 -36.70
N HIS A 1220 6.68 -27.91 -37.31
CA HIS A 1220 7.14 -28.71 -38.46
C HIS A 1220 7.64 -27.81 -39.61
N ASP A 1221 8.69 -28.22 -40.32
CA ASP A 1221 9.37 -27.41 -41.35
C ASP A 1221 8.41 -26.93 -42.46
N GLU A 1222 7.41 -27.74 -42.80
CA GLU A 1222 6.41 -27.41 -43.82
C GLU A 1222 5.22 -26.57 -43.31
N PHE A 1223 5.14 -26.32 -42.00
CA PHE A 1223 3.98 -25.65 -41.38
C PHE A 1223 3.74 -24.25 -41.95
N LYS A 1224 4.82 -23.50 -42.19
CA LYS A 1224 4.73 -22.14 -42.76
C LYS A 1224 4.13 -22.15 -44.17
N THR A 1225 4.50 -23.12 -45.00
CA THR A 1225 3.95 -23.30 -46.34
C THR A 1225 2.46 -23.64 -46.27
N LEU A 1226 2.07 -24.55 -45.36
CA LEU A 1226 0.68 -24.94 -45.15
C LEU A 1226 -0.20 -23.79 -44.65
N TRP A 1227 0.33 -22.96 -43.75
CA TRP A 1227 -0.33 -21.76 -43.27
C TRP A 1227 -0.65 -20.80 -44.42
N GLN A 1228 0.31 -20.61 -45.33
CA GLN A 1228 0.16 -19.74 -46.50
C GLN A 1228 -0.82 -20.31 -47.52
N THR A 1229 -0.68 -21.59 -47.90
CA THR A 1229 -1.55 -22.23 -48.89
C THR A 1229 -3.01 -22.37 -48.41
N SER A 1230 -3.22 -22.46 -47.10
CA SER A 1230 -4.56 -22.48 -46.48
C SER A 1230 -5.22 -21.10 -46.37
N GLY A 1231 -4.55 -20.04 -46.82
CA GLY A 1231 -5.07 -18.66 -46.78
C GLY A 1231 -5.24 -18.11 -45.36
N MET A 1232 -4.52 -18.65 -44.38
CA MET A 1232 -4.77 -18.34 -42.95
C MET A 1232 -4.47 -16.89 -42.59
N HIS A 1233 -3.54 -16.23 -43.28
CA HIS A 1233 -3.30 -14.78 -43.09
C HIS A 1233 -4.56 -13.93 -43.37
N GLN A 1234 -5.42 -14.34 -44.31
CA GLN A 1234 -6.67 -13.64 -44.61
C GLN A 1234 -7.76 -13.99 -43.59
N LYS A 1235 -7.82 -15.26 -43.17
CA LYS A 1235 -8.80 -15.73 -42.17
C LYS A 1235 -8.56 -15.20 -40.76
N MET A 1236 -7.34 -14.77 -40.46
CA MET A 1236 -6.90 -14.32 -39.12
C MET A 1236 -6.62 -12.82 -39.05
N GLN A 1237 -7.16 -12.00 -39.97
CA GLN A 1237 -6.94 -10.55 -39.99
C GLN A 1237 -7.42 -9.82 -38.72
N HIS A 1238 -8.34 -10.43 -37.96
CA HIS A 1238 -8.82 -9.89 -36.69
C HIS A 1238 -7.79 -10.01 -35.55
N VAL A 1239 -6.75 -10.84 -35.70
CA VAL A 1239 -5.71 -11.06 -34.67
C VAL A 1239 -4.56 -10.06 -34.87
N PRO A 1240 -4.34 -9.11 -33.94
CA PRO A 1240 -3.34 -8.05 -34.11
C PRO A 1240 -1.88 -8.53 -34.13
N GLU A 1241 -1.52 -9.54 -33.34
CA GLU A 1241 -0.13 -10.04 -33.26
C GLU A 1241 -0.05 -11.53 -33.62
N ILE A 1242 0.43 -11.84 -34.82
CA ILE A 1242 0.67 -13.22 -35.27
C ILE A 1242 2.17 -13.42 -35.51
N ARG A 1243 2.74 -14.50 -34.96
CA ARG A 1243 4.11 -14.96 -35.22
C ARG A 1243 4.09 -16.43 -35.63
N ILE A 1244 4.77 -16.77 -36.72
CA ILE A 1244 4.83 -18.12 -37.31
C ILE A 1244 6.27 -18.44 -37.65
#